data_AF-A0A9W6VM83-F1
#
_entry.id   AF-A0A9W6VM83-F1
#
_cell.length_a   1.000
_cell.length_b   1.000
_cell.length_c   1.000
_cell.angle_alpha   90.00
_cell.angle_beta   90.00
_cell.angle_gamma   90.00
#
_symmetry.space_group_name_H-M   'P 1'
#
loop_
_entity.id
_entity.type
_entity.pdbx_description
1 polymer ?
#
loop_
_entity_poly.entity_id
_entity_poly.type
_entity_poly.pdbx_seq_one_letter_code
_entity_poly.pdbx_strand_id
1 'polypeptide(L)'
;MSEVIDYGRFAERLRQVMPRWEDRDRMSSEEFAAHLADTGPRWELLRAFQEEWGYEPPGGEPRWPRWSEDEHRAYVRRLKEETTGEEEDALAGVDLALPIPAALDEWWDLPFNSFTYRPRLYWTNPEWPPTVRPDPTGYGASDGLPPDNPFVGPAADHRVCVFKAEYQYCNEWGYLAAEAAQADPRVVVSTEDGWVVQSGSISEFFLQLALMRLPGHFGWTVRLYEAGPDVEERVRENFPAMGLPPWRELGSRTIAYGAPDAIVYLDGGGYADFGLVVHARSRTALEEVARTLGVDWSEEIESPEADRPEPGPPPLSLKAGDADADGRWTVESVSDAPYPPGEETVPPAEILGTGRPDGVTVWAEEPGTGVVAGDQAGGVHLWPVSRPEAAADAEAASDGAVPEPVPLHRSAHDAPVTAVAGRRFEHLGVTVVSGDSDGLVDLWLLDGDWGPTEIARHDGKVVGVGTECLETGPTLAAAWSTGTVRLWDIGSGLNTILELGTGIEALRLDPEGTITVGGPTGSAIVRLDVDRLWPRRDLTAAVHRFDWDQLECVTGPAGAVPDLLLTIVDSDDAAAAEGMLADLRAMLYEGARVFSATVVALPCLLMMVGEEDSLVRLPLLDLAGEIVRAASEPASADEEARRWAGHTRSALENCVPALYVLMDADDPAVRAASALLLSEVPEARPDDGTDPLSELVARIEEETEVEALAGLVVAAARVAEARVGSPPAVFSRLLAESGHREVRAAAAAALLRCGAAGEVAGRTVAEAIDRELAAPESALDRPLRVIGLTRSSFLRDTR
;
A
#
# COMPACT_ATOMS: atom_id res chain seq x y z
N MET A 1 -4.41 -19.14 44.64
CA MET A 1 -5.68 -18.50 44.27
C MET A 1 -5.42 -17.03 44.32
N SER A 2 -5.49 -16.35 43.17
CA SER A 2 -5.40 -14.89 43.09
C SER A 2 -6.49 -14.27 43.96
N GLU A 3 -6.23 -13.07 44.47
CA GLU A 3 -7.25 -12.25 45.12
C GLU A 3 -8.34 -11.90 44.10
N VAL A 4 -9.61 -12.09 44.46
CA VAL A 4 -10.76 -11.73 43.60
C VAL A 4 -10.86 -10.21 43.56
N ILE A 5 -10.87 -9.64 42.36
CA ILE A 5 -11.00 -8.20 42.16
C ILE A 5 -12.42 -7.85 41.77
N ASP A 6 -13.05 -6.99 42.56
CA ASP A 6 -14.41 -6.52 42.31
C ASP A 6 -14.42 -5.29 41.39
N TYR A 7 -14.56 -5.50 40.07
CA TYR A 7 -14.71 -4.41 39.11
C TYR A 7 -16.04 -3.66 39.28
N GLY A 8 -17.02 -4.22 40.00
CA GLY A 8 -18.26 -3.50 40.35
C GLY A 8 -18.00 -2.28 41.24
N ARG A 9 -16.84 -2.22 41.90
CA ARG A 9 -16.38 -1.08 42.70
C ARG A 9 -15.41 -0.16 41.96
N PHE A 10 -15.26 -0.31 40.64
CA PHE A 10 -14.31 0.50 39.86
C PHE A 10 -14.63 2.00 39.91
N ALA A 11 -15.91 2.38 39.91
CA ALA A 11 -16.33 3.77 40.10
C ALA A 11 -15.88 4.36 41.45
N GLU A 12 -15.71 3.52 42.48
CA GLU A 12 -15.15 3.95 43.76
C GLU A 12 -13.64 4.18 43.68
N ARG A 13 -12.93 3.36 42.90
CA ARG A 13 -11.50 3.52 42.64
C ARG A 13 -11.24 4.84 41.90
N LEU A 14 -12.04 5.14 40.87
CA LEU A 14 -12.00 6.42 40.17
C LEU A 14 -12.17 7.60 41.13
N ARG A 15 -13.17 7.55 42.03
CA ARG A 15 -13.38 8.59 43.08
C ARG A 15 -12.20 8.76 44.04
N GLN A 16 -11.41 7.71 44.28
CA GLN A 16 -10.25 7.76 45.18
C GLN A 16 -9.04 8.42 44.53
N VAL A 17 -8.76 8.11 43.25
CA VAL A 17 -7.62 8.67 42.52
C VAL A 17 -7.93 10.02 41.87
N MET A 18 -9.21 10.31 41.63
CA MET A 18 -9.73 11.55 41.06
C MET A 18 -10.81 12.11 42.00
N PRO A 19 -10.44 12.93 43.00
CA PRO A 19 -11.40 13.59 43.89
C PRO A 19 -12.47 14.34 43.07
N ARG A 20 -13.69 14.51 43.60
CA ARG A 20 -14.78 15.22 42.87
C ARG A 20 -15.16 14.62 41.49
N TRP A 21 -14.84 13.36 41.22
CA TRP A 21 -15.30 12.62 40.03
C TRP A 21 -16.80 12.78 39.72
N GLU A 22 -17.66 12.80 40.75
CA GLU A 22 -19.12 12.97 40.60
C GLU A 22 -19.54 14.39 40.21
N ASP A 23 -18.66 15.38 40.37
CA ASP A 23 -18.92 16.77 39.96
C ASP A 23 -18.53 17.02 38.49
N ARG A 24 -17.91 16.06 37.78
CA ARG A 24 -17.33 16.28 36.45
C ARG A 24 -18.34 16.83 35.43
N ASP A 25 -19.59 16.35 35.46
CA ASP A 25 -20.64 16.78 34.53
C ASP A 25 -21.09 18.22 34.81
N ARG A 26 -20.67 18.79 35.95
CA ARG A 26 -20.93 20.18 36.38
C ARG A 26 -19.71 21.08 36.26
N MET A 27 -18.53 20.51 36.05
CA MET A 27 -17.29 21.26 35.84
C MET A 27 -17.21 21.70 34.37
N SER A 28 -16.63 22.88 34.13
CA SER A 28 -16.15 23.17 32.79
C SER A 28 -15.01 22.21 32.42
N SER A 29 -14.75 22.01 31.13
CA SER A 29 -13.62 21.19 30.68
C SER A 29 -12.28 21.71 31.22
N GLU A 30 -12.13 23.04 31.31
CA GLU A 30 -10.95 23.69 31.92
C GLU A 30 -10.82 23.40 33.42
N GLU A 31 -11.94 23.47 34.17
CA GLU A 31 -11.96 23.15 35.60
C GLU A 31 -11.64 21.67 35.87
N PHE A 32 -12.12 20.77 35.01
CA PHE A 32 -11.87 19.34 35.12
C PHE A 32 -10.43 18.97 34.76
N ALA A 33 -9.90 19.53 33.67
CA ALA A 33 -8.51 19.34 33.26
C ALA A 33 -7.52 19.84 34.33
N ALA A 34 -7.75 21.03 34.87
CA ALA A 34 -6.94 21.58 35.96
C ALA A 34 -7.03 20.72 37.22
N HIS A 35 -8.23 20.19 37.52
CA HIS A 35 -8.42 19.30 38.65
C HIS A 35 -7.58 18.02 38.52
N LEU A 36 -7.60 17.35 37.36
CA LEU A 36 -6.84 16.13 37.12
C LEU A 36 -5.32 16.37 37.08
N ALA A 37 -4.89 17.52 36.57
CA ALA A 37 -3.49 17.92 36.58
C ALA A 37 -2.87 17.91 37.99
N ASP A 38 -3.66 18.27 39.01
CA ASP A 38 -3.26 18.36 40.41
C ASP A 38 -3.43 17.04 41.20
N THR A 39 -4.02 16.00 40.61
CA THR A 39 -4.28 14.72 41.28
C THR A 39 -3.09 13.75 41.23
N GLY A 40 -2.24 13.76 42.28
CA GLY A 40 -1.30 12.68 42.60
C GLY A 40 -0.64 12.00 41.38
N PRO A 41 -0.44 10.67 41.37
CA PRO A 41 -0.08 9.97 40.16
C PRO A 41 -1.37 9.44 39.51
N ARG A 42 -2.01 10.27 38.67
CA ARG A 42 -3.21 9.93 37.87
C ARG A 42 -3.07 8.67 36.99
N TRP A 43 -1.83 8.26 36.72
CA TRP A 43 -1.49 7.03 36.00
C TRP A 43 -1.46 5.76 36.88
N GLU A 44 -1.58 5.88 38.20
CA GLU A 44 -1.61 4.72 39.13
C GLU A 44 -2.74 3.75 38.82
N LEU A 45 -3.93 4.28 38.54
CA LEU A 45 -5.08 3.43 38.25
C LEU A 45 -4.90 2.68 36.92
N LEU A 46 -4.29 3.32 35.92
CA LEU A 46 -3.91 2.69 34.67
C LEU A 46 -2.88 1.59 34.91
N ARG A 47 -1.81 1.85 35.67
CA ARG A 47 -0.80 0.84 36.01
C ARG A 47 -1.43 -0.36 36.72
N ALA A 48 -2.17 -0.10 37.79
CA ALA A 48 -2.82 -1.14 38.58
C ALA A 48 -3.77 -1.96 37.70
N PHE A 49 -4.57 -1.32 36.85
CA PHE A 49 -5.46 -2.03 35.94
C PHE A 49 -4.70 -2.95 34.97
N GLN A 50 -3.60 -2.49 34.39
CA GLN A 50 -2.77 -3.32 33.51
C GLN A 50 -2.19 -4.54 34.26
N GLU A 51 -1.62 -4.32 35.44
CA GLU A 51 -1.08 -5.39 36.30
C GLU A 51 -2.15 -6.41 36.72
N GLU A 52 -3.37 -5.93 37.00
CA GLU A 52 -4.51 -6.79 37.32
C GLU A 52 -4.87 -7.74 36.18
N TRP A 53 -4.76 -7.29 34.93
CA TRP A 53 -4.97 -8.13 33.76
C TRP A 53 -3.70 -8.89 33.32
N GLY A 54 -2.63 -8.87 34.11
CA GLY A 54 -1.43 -9.67 33.86
C GLY A 54 -0.49 -9.08 32.82
N TYR A 55 -0.65 -7.80 32.47
CA TYR A 55 0.36 -7.10 31.69
C TYR A 55 1.60 -6.82 32.56
N GLU A 56 2.76 -7.25 32.08
CA GLU A 56 4.06 -6.94 32.65
C GLU A 56 4.89 -6.19 31.60
N PRO A 57 5.44 -5.00 31.91
CA PRO A 57 6.33 -4.29 31.00
C PRO A 57 7.54 -5.16 30.65
N PRO A 58 7.86 -5.36 29.37
CA PRO A 58 8.94 -6.26 28.96
C PRO A 58 10.34 -5.78 29.37
N GLY A 59 10.48 -4.51 29.75
CA GLY A 59 11.78 -3.85 29.96
C GLY A 59 12.47 -3.54 28.63
N GLY A 60 13.58 -2.80 28.68
CA GLY A 60 14.27 -2.32 27.48
C GLY A 60 13.60 -1.12 26.82
N GLU A 61 14.06 -0.76 25.63
CA GLU A 61 13.49 0.34 24.85
C GLU A 61 12.11 -0.05 24.28
N PRO A 62 11.15 0.89 24.26
CA PRO A 62 9.84 0.64 23.66
C PRO A 62 9.94 0.33 22.17
N ARG A 63 9.10 -0.59 21.67
CA ARG A 63 9.00 -0.94 20.24
C ARG A 63 8.56 0.25 19.38
N TRP A 64 7.78 1.15 19.96
CA TRP A 64 7.38 2.41 19.36
C TRP A 64 7.95 3.54 20.21
N PRO A 65 9.23 3.87 20.04
CA PRO A 65 9.85 4.91 20.84
C PRO A 65 9.22 6.26 20.52
N ARG A 66 9.29 7.16 21.50
CA ARG A 66 9.15 8.59 21.19
C ARG A 66 10.23 8.93 20.17
N TRP A 67 9.96 9.87 19.27
CA TRP A 67 11.00 10.48 18.43
C TRP A 67 12.35 10.52 19.13
N SER A 68 13.41 10.18 18.40
CA SER A 68 14.79 10.24 18.88
C SER A 68 15.08 11.61 19.51
N GLU A 69 16.05 11.67 20.42
CA GLU A 69 16.41 12.92 21.08
C GLU A 69 16.76 14.01 20.06
N ASP A 70 17.30 13.63 18.89
CA ASP A 70 17.62 14.54 17.80
C ASP A 70 16.41 15.00 17.00
N GLU A 71 15.42 14.14 16.71
CA GLU A 71 14.14 14.54 16.12
C GLU A 71 13.33 15.44 17.06
N HIS A 72 13.30 15.12 18.35
CA HIS A 72 12.68 15.99 19.35
C HIS A 72 13.43 17.33 19.45
N ARG A 73 14.76 17.34 19.38
CA ARG A 73 15.57 18.57 19.36
C ARG A 73 15.33 19.39 18.08
N ALA A 74 15.15 18.75 16.93
CA ALA A 74 14.80 19.38 15.67
C ALA A 74 13.41 20.02 15.75
N TYR A 75 12.41 19.28 16.27
CA TYR A 75 11.08 19.81 16.57
C TYR A 75 11.14 21.04 17.50
N VAL A 76 11.89 20.96 18.61
CA VAL A 76 12.08 22.08 19.55
C VAL A 76 12.82 23.26 18.92
N ARG A 77 13.77 23.03 18.01
CA ARG A 77 14.46 24.08 17.25
C ARG A 77 13.52 24.78 16.26
N ARG A 78 12.71 24.02 15.52
CA ARG A 78 11.67 24.56 14.64
C ARG A 78 10.66 25.41 15.42
N LEU A 79 10.24 24.96 16.60
CA LEU A 79 9.38 25.73 17.51
C LEU A 79 10.03 27.05 17.98
N LYS A 80 11.37 27.13 17.96
CA LYS A 80 12.16 28.33 18.30
C LYS A 80 12.60 29.15 17.09
N GLU A 81 12.14 28.81 15.88
CA GLU A 81 12.52 29.45 14.61
C GLU A 81 14.04 29.36 14.29
N GLU A 82 14.74 28.36 14.83
CA GLU A 82 16.17 28.11 14.61
C GLU A 82 16.38 27.05 13.49
N THR A 83 16.09 27.39 12.23
CA THR A 83 16.15 26.45 11.09
C THR A 83 17.51 26.39 10.39
N THR A 84 17.95 25.18 10.00
CA THR A 84 19.18 24.92 9.22
C THR A 84 18.94 24.56 7.75
N GLY A 85 17.69 24.35 7.34
CA GLY A 85 17.30 24.17 5.92
C GLY A 85 17.47 22.76 5.33
N GLU A 86 17.74 21.74 6.16
CA GLU A 86 18.02 20.35 5.73
C GLU A 86 16.97 19.32 6.19
N GLU A 87 15.85 19.74 6.78
CA GLU A 87 14.90 18.82 7.41
C GLU A 87 13.66 18.59 6.52
N GLU A 88 13.36 17.33 6.18
CA GLU A 88 12.22 16.88 5.36
C GLU A 88 10.83 17.27 5.96
N ASP A 89 9.76 17.01 5.19
CA ASP A 89 8.35 17.35 5.45
C ASP A 89 7.71 16.52 6.60
N ALA A 90 8.51 16.00 7.54
CA ALA A 90 8.08 15.14 8.65
C ALA A 90 7.11 15.81 9.66
N LEU A 91 6.79 17.10 9.48
CA LEU A 91 5.85 17.86 10.31
C LEU A 91 4.63 18.35 9.51
N ALA A 92 4.42 17.83 8.31
CA ALA A 92 3.23 18.12 7.52
C ALA A 92 1.98 17.81 8.37
N GLY A 93 1.08 18.80 8.52
CA GLY A 93 -0.10 18.67 9.38
C GLY A 93 0.10 18.98 10.86
N VAL A 94 1.31 19.25 11.36
CA VAL A 94 1.55 19.67 12.75
C VAL A 94 1.55 21.19 12.87
N ASP A 95 0.73 21.75 13.78
CA ASP A 95 0.78 23.18 14.12
C ASP A 95 1.71 23.43 15.32
N LEU A 96 2.93 23.89 15.02
CA LEU A 96 3.96 24.20 16.01
C LEU A 96 3.62 25.35 16.96
N ALA A 97 2.59 26.16 16.65
CA ALA A 97 2.13 27.22 17.55
C ALA A 97 1.27 26.67 18.71
N LEU A 98 0.75 25.44 18.58
CA LEU A 98 -0.07 24.80 19.60
C LEU A 98 0.81 23.95 20.54
N PRO A 99 0.70 24.13 21.87
CA PRO A 99 1.42 23.28 22.81
C PRO A 99 0.83 21.86 22.83
N ILE A 100 1.68 20.87 23.10
CA ILE A 100 1.24 19.51 23.38
C ILE A 100 0.82 19.43 24.86
N PRO A 101 -0.37 18.88 25.17
CA PRO A 101 -0.80 18.68 26.55
C PRO A 101 0.15 17.80 27.37
N ALA A 102 0.45 18.22 28.60
CA ALA A 102 1.37 17.51 29.50
C ALA A 102 0.96 16.06 29.77
N ALA A 103 -0.34 15.75 29.83
CA ALA A 103 -0.82 14.38 30.01
C ALA A 103 -0.48 13.46 28.84
N LEU A 104 -0.45 13.97 27.60
CA LEU A 104 -0.08 13.19 26.44
C LEU A 104 1.43 12.92 26.41
N ASP A 105 2.23 13.94 26.72
CA ASP A 105 3.68 13.83 26.95
C ASP A 105 4.00 12.77 27.99
N GLU A 106 3.41 12.90 29.18
CA GLU A 106 3.65 11.99 30.30
C GLU A 106 3.25 10.56 30.00
N TRP A 107 2.09 10.35 29.34
CA TRP A 107 1.61 9.02 28.98
C TRP A 107 2.65 8.30 28.10
N TRP A 108 3.19 8.99 27.11
CA TRP A 108 4.19 8.44 26.20
C TRP A 108 5.44 7.95 26.93
N ASP A 109 5.86 8.69 27.96
CA ASP A 109 7.08 8.43 28.73
C ASP A 109 6.86 7.45 29.91
N LEU A 110 5.64 6.91 30.10
CA LEU A 110 5.40 5.97 31.19
C LEU A 110 6.23 4.68 31.01
N PRO A 111 7.01 4.24 32.02
CA PRO A 111 7.85 3.04 31.92
C PRO A 111 7.03 1.74 31.85
N PHE A 112 5.71 1.83 32.03
CA PHE A 112 4.75 0.74 31.91
C PHE A 112 3.74 1.00 30.79
N ASN A 113 4.06 1.86 29.81
CA ASN A 113 3.14 2.13 28.71
C ASN A 113 3.00 0.89 27.80
N SER A 114 1.93 0.13 28.01
CA SER A 114 1.58 -1.05 27.22
C SER A 114 1.46 -0.80 25.73
N PHE A 115 1.13 0.43 25.30
CA PHE A 115 1.07 0.76 23.88
C PHE A 115 2.45 0.89 23.25
N THR A 116 3.38 1.65 23.84
CA THR A 116 4.71 1.86 23.26
C THR A 116 5.54 0.57 23.24
N TYR A 117 5.27 -0.36 24.15
CA TYR A 117 5.88 -1.69 24.14
C TYR A 117 5.17 -2.70 23.23
N ARG A 118 3.84 -2.65 23.10
CA ARG A 118 3.04 -3.60 22.31
C ARG A 118 1.85 -2.91 21.62
N PRO A 119 2.08 -2.13 20.54
CA PRO A 119 1.04 -1.30 19.92
C PRO A 119 -0.11 -2.13 19.33
N ARG A 120 0.18 -3.36 18.87
CA ARG A 120 -0.82 -4.30 18.35
C ARG A 120 -1.89 -4.72 19.37
N LEU A 121 -1.68 -4.52 20.67
CA LEU A 121 -2.73 -4.74 21.66
C LEU A 121 -3.93 -3.79 21.48
N TYR A 122 -3.74 -2.67 20.78
CA TYR A 122 -4.69 -1.57 20.75
C TYR A 122 -5.42 -1.38 19.44
N TRP A 123 -4.86 -1.86 18.32
CA TRP A 123 -5.39 -1.67 16.96
C TRP A 123 -5.67 -0.20 16.64
N THR A 124 -4.65 0.65 16.81
CA THR A 124 -4.73 2.10 16.61
C THR A 124 -3.38 2.62 16.15
N ASN A 125 -3.37 3.62 15.29
CA ASN A 125 -2.18 4.35 14.88
C ASN A 125 -1.96 5.57 15.80
N PRO A 126 -0.76 5.78 16.35
CA PRO A 126 -0.48 6.98 17.12
C PRO A 126 -0.10 8.14 16.19
N GLU A 127 -0.60 9.34 16.48
CA GLU A 127 -0.23 10.56 15.78
C GLU A 127 0.62 11.41 16.72
N TRP A 128 1.94 11.32 16.55
CA TRP A 128 2.89 12.04 17.39
C TRP A 128 3.93 12.79 16.55
N PRO A 129 4.01 14.13 16.67
CA PRO A 129 3.12 15.04 17.39
C PRO A 129 1.69 15.01 16.85
N PRO A 130 0.73 15.50 17.64
CA PRO A 130 -0.65 15.58 17.18
C PRO A 130 -0.77 16.42 15.90
N THR A 131 -1.43 15.88 14.88
CA THR A 131 -1.71 16.55 13.61
C THR A 131 -3.06 17.27 13.68
N VAL A 132 -3.25 18.36 12.92
CA VAL A 132 -4.48 19.14 12.96
C VAL A 132 -5.53 18.64 11.96
N ARG A 133 -6.82 18.83 12.30
CA ARG A 133 -7.97 18.69 11.39
C ARG A 133 -8.65 20.06 11.17
N PRO A 134 -8.99 20.45 9.93
CA PRO A 134 -8.77 19.71 8.69
C PRO A 134 -7.28 19.53 8.38
N ASP A 135 -6.91 18.35 7.90
CA ASP A 135 -5.53 18.00 7.62
C ASP A 135 -5.06 18.69 6.33
N PRO A 136 -4.03 19.56 6.37
CA PRO A 136 -3.54 20.24 5.18
C PRO A 136 -2.89 19.31 4.15
N THR A 137 -2.54 18.08 4.53
CA THR A 137 -1.92 17.07 3.65
C THR A 137 -2.95 16.23 2.89
N GLY A 138 -4.20 16.20 3.38
CA GLY A 138 -5.26 15.35 2.82
C GLY A 138 -5.27 13.90 3.32
N TYR A 139 -4.34 13.50 4.21
CA TYR A 139 -4.31 12.14 4.79
C TYR A 139 -5.31 11.94 5.94
N GLY A 140 -5.64 12.99 6.68
CA GLY A 140 -6.59 12.94 7.78
C GLY A 140 -8.00 12.56 7.36
N ALA A 141 -8.63 11.66 8.11
CA ALA A 141 -9.93 11.09 7.78
C ALA A 141 -11.12 12.01 8.12
N SER A 142 -10.88 13.12 8.82
CA SER A 142 -11.94 14.00 9.33
C SER A 142 -11.66 15.48 9.10
N ASP A 143 -12.72 16.26 8.95
CA ASP A 143 -12.63 17.72 8.94
C ASP A 143 -12.44 18.30 10.35
N GLY A 144 -12.18 19.60 10.44
CA GLY A 144 -12.27 20.33 11.72
C GLY A 144 -13.71 20.45 12.25
N LEU A 145 -13.88 21.14 13.36
CA LEU A 145 -15.21 21.40 13.93
C LEU A 145 -16.05 22.29 12.99
N PRO A 146 -17.35 22.00 12.82
CA PRO A 146 -18.24 22.87 12.05
C PRO A 146 -18.42 24.22 12.77
N PRO A 147 -18.78 25.30 12.04
CA PRO A 147 -19.00 26.62 12.64
C PRO A 147 -20.06 26.67 13.74
N ASP A 148 -21.07 25.80 13.64
CA ASP A 148 -22.09 25.56 14.66
C ASP A 148 -21.77 24.23 15.35
N ASN A 149 -20.94 24.27 16.38
CA ASN A 149 -20.55 23.11 17.17
C ASN A 149 -20.85 23.33 18.67
N PRO A 150 -21.06 22.25 19.45
CA PRO A 150 -21.39 22.36 20.86
C PRO A 150 -20.18 22.59 21.78
N PHE A 151 -18.96 22.63 21.24
CA PHE A 151 -17.73 22.55 22.03
C PHE A 151 -17.07 23.90 22.28
N VAL A 152 -17.00 24.76 21.25
CA VAL A 152 -16.30 26.04 21.27
C VAL A 152 -17.13 27.15 20.62
N GLY A 153 -16.88 28.39 21.04
CA GLY A 153 -17.60 29.55 20.48
C GLY A 153 -17.20 29.90 19.04
N PRO A 154 -17.97 30.76 18.34
CA PRO A 154 -17.71 31.11 16.93
C PRO A 154 -16.37 31.81 16.66
N ALA A 155 -15.71 32.35 17.69
CA ALA A 155 -14.43 33.06 17.58
C ALA A 155 -13.23 32.24 18.09
N ALA A 156 -13.46 30.99 18.51
CA ALA A 156 -12.42 30.08 18.98
C ALA A 156 -11.76 29.33 17.81
N ASP A 157 -10.64 28.66 18.07
CA ASP A 157 -10.02 27.75 17.11
C ASP A 157 -10.93 26.51 16.93
N HIS A 158 -11.34 26.26 15.68
CA HIS A 158 -12.24 25.16 15.32
C HIS A 158 -11.48 23.89 14.92
N ARG A 159 -10.14 23.90 14.97
CA ARG A 159 -9.35 22.73 14.64
C ARG A 159 -9.33 21.71 15.78
N VAL A 160 -9.10 20.45 15.41
CA VAL A 160 -8.88 19.34 16.34
C VAL A 160 -7.44 18.83 16.15
N CYS A 161 -6.71 18.68 17.24
CA CYS A 161 -5.38 18.06 17.27
C CYS A 161 -5.54 16.56 17.52
N VAL A 162 -5.44 15.76 16.46
CA VAL A 162 -5.53 14.31 16.48
C VAL A 162 -4.22 13.73 16.95
N PHE A 163 -4.27 12.90 17.99
CA PHE A 163 -3.09 12.22 18.55
C PHE A 163 -3.18 10.69 18.39
N LYS A 164 -4.29 10.19 17.85
CA LYS A 164 -4.53 8.76 17.68
C LYS A 164 -5.62 8.53 16.64
N ALA A 165 -5.43 7.56 15.76
CA ALA A 165 -6.42 7.10 14.81
C ALA A 165 -6.71 5.61 15.01
N GLU A 166 -7.89 5.17 14.59
CA GLU A 166 -8.20 3.75 14.46
C GLU A 166 -7.30 3.13 13.38
N TYR A 167 -7.10 1.81 13.42
CA TYR A 167 -6.13 1.11 12.59
C TYR A 167 -6.31 1.34 11.09
N GLN A 168 -7.56 1.43 10.62
CA GLN A 168 -7.93 1.70 9.22
C GLN A 168 -8.20 3.20 8.97
N TYR A 169 -7.87 4.07 9.94
CA TYR A 169 -8.13 5.51 9.89
C TYR A 169 -9.61 5.85 9.66
N CYS A 170 -10.55 4.99 10.08
CA CYS A 170 -11.99 5.27 9.91
C CYS A 170 -12.55 6.24 10.96
N ASN A 171 -11.90 6.38 12.11
CA ASN A 171 -12.17 7.42 13.09
C ASN A 171 -10.91 7.83 13.85
N GLU A 172 -10.94 9.05 14.39
CA GLU A 172 -9.78 9.73 14.95
C GLU A 172 -10.10 10.27 16.33
N TRP A 173 -9.15 10.17 17.26
CA TRP A 173 -9.22 10.75 18.60
C TRP A 173 -8.26 11.93 18.71
N GLY A 174 -8.77 13.04 19.23
CA GLY A 174 -8.01 14.27 19.37
C GLY A 174 -8.47 15.14 20.53
N TYR A 175 -7.72 16.20 20.80
CA TYR A 175 -8.15 17.28 21.69
C TYR A 175 -8.40 18.55 20.86
N LEU A 176 -9.20 19.47 21.39
CA LEU A 176 -9.52 20.70 20.65
C LEU A 176 -8.30 21.64 20.65
N ALA A 177 -8.00 22.25 19.51
CA ALA A 177 -6.90 23.24 19.42
C ALA A 177 -7.11 24.40 20.41
N ALA A 178 -8.36 24.80 20.64
CA ALA A 178 -8.73 25.81 21.64
C ALA A 178 -8.41 25.41 23.10
N GLU A 179 -8.16 24.13 23.36
CA GLU A 179 -7.87 23.57 24.68
C GLU A 179 -6.44 23.03 24.80
N ALA A 180 -5.62 23.17 23.75
CA ALA A 180 -4.26 22.63 23.68
C ALA A 180 -3.36 23.09 24.85
N ALA A 181 -3.59 24.29 25.38
CA ALA A 181 -2.84 24.83 26.52
C ALA A 181 -3.19 24.21 27.88
N GLN A 182 -4.25 23.41 27.97
CA GLN A 182 -4.60 22.69 29.19
C GLN A 182 -3.67 21.48 29.37
N ALA A 183 -3.33 21.16 30.62
CA ALA A 183 -2.43 20.04 30.92
C ALA A 183 -3.04 18.67 30.58
N ASP A 184 -4.36 18.52 30.70
CA ASP A 184 -5.09 17.26 30.48
C ASP A 184 -6.48 17.55 29.86
N PRO A 185 -6.55 18.04 28.61
CA PRO A 185 -7.79 18.46 27.97
C PRO A 185 -8.71 17.27 27.66
N ARG A 186 -9.99 17.56 27.43
CA ARG A 186 -10.95 16.55 26.96
C ARG A 186 -10.55 15.95 25.62
N VAL A 187 -10.97 14.71 25.41
CA VAL A 187 -10.78 13.96 24.16
C VAL A 187 -12.09 13.87 23.42
N VAL A 188 -12.06 14.27 22.15
CA VAL A 188 -13.13 14.07 21.17
C VAL A 188 -12.75 12.95 20.22
N VAL A 189 -13.75 12.31 19.63
CA VAL A 189 -13.60 11.31 18.58
C VAL A 189 -14.45 11.69 17.37
N SER A 190 -13.95 11.42 16.16
CA SER A 190 -14.75 11.56 14.95
C SER A 190 -15.70 10.39 14.78
N THR A 191 -16.89 10.67 14.28
CA THR A 191 -17.93 9.68 13.95
C THR A 191 -18.59 10.13 12.64
N GLU A 192 -19.45 9.28 12.07
CA GLU A 192 -20.25 9.65 10.88
C GLU A 192 -21.10 10.92 11.10
N ASP A 193 -21.51 11.17 12.35
CA ASP A 193 -22.30 12.34 12.76
C ASP A 193 -21.41 13.56 13.15
N GLY A 194 -20.09 13.46 12.95
CA GLY A 194 -19.10 14.47 13.32
C GLY A 194 -18.40 14.18 14.67
N TRP A 195 -17.76 15.20 15.23
CA TRP A 195 -16.98 15.08 16.46
C TRP A 195 -17.89 14.97 17.70
N VAL A 196 -17.62 14.00 18.57
CA VAL A 196 -18.31 13.79 19.86
C VAL A 196 -17.31 13.62 20.99
N VAL A 197 -17.73 13.86 22.24
CA VAL A 197 -16.86 13.63 23.41
C VAL A 197 -16.66 12.13 23.64
N GLN A 198 -15.40 11.70 23.67
CA GLN A 198 -14.97 10.36 24.09
C GLN A 198 -14.69 10.32 25.59
N SER A 199 -13.87 11.25 26.08
CA SER A 199 -13.46 11.29 27.49
C SER A 199 -13.29 12.73 27.96
N GLY A 200 -13.47 12.96 29.26
CA GLY A 200 -13.29 14.25 29.90
C GLY A 200 -11.83 14.69 29.97
N SER A 201 -10.87 13.76 29.82
CA SER A 201 -9.44 14.06 29.76
C SER A 201 -8.62 13.04 28.95
N ILE A 202 -7.37 13.35 28.63
CA ILE A 202 -6.42 12.43 27.97
C ILE A 202 -6.06 11.28 28.92
N SER A 203 -5.83 11.56 30.22
CA SER A 203 -5.58 10.51 31.20
C SER A 203 -6.77 9.55 31.37
N GLU A 204 -8.00 10.07 31.36
CA GLU A 204 -9.20 9.22 31.36
C GLU A 204 -9.29 8.38 30.08
N PHE A 205 -9.00 8.98 28.91
CA PHE A 205 -9.01 8.28 27.63
C PHE A 205 -8.06 7.09 27.62
N PHE A 206 -6.80 7.24 28.04
CA PHE A 206 -5.86 6.12 28.02
C PHE A 206 -6.16 5.02 29.04
N LEU A 207 -6.74 5.38 30.20
CA LEU A 207 -7.30 4.39 31.12
C LEU A 207 -8.44 3.61 30.47
N GLN A 208 -9.36 4.33 29.81
CA GLN A 208 -10.49 3.72 29.14
C GLN A 208 -10.07 2.84 27.97
N LEU A 209 -9.13 3.31 27.15
CA LEU A 209 -8.58 2.55 26.03
C LEU A 209 -7.93 1.25 26.51
N ALA A 210 -7.13 1.32 27.60
CA ALA A 210 -6.56 0.13 28.22
C ALA A 210 -7.66 -0.84 28.70
N LEU A 211 -8.72 -0.31 29.31
CA LEU A 211 -9.89 -1.07 29.74
C LEU A 211 -10.65 -1.71 28.59
N MET A 212 -10.69 -1.10 27.41
CA MET A 212 -11.36 -1.66 26.24
C MET A 212 -10.53 -2.74 25.53
N ARG A 213 -9.20 -2.68 25.61
CA ARG A 213 -8.32 -3.49 24.76
C ARG A 213 -7.57 -4.62 25.49
N LEU A 214 -7.01 -4.37 26.68
CA LEU A 214 -6.25 -5.40 27.41
C LEU A 214 -7.08 -6.63 27.81
N PRO A 215 -8.32 -6.49 28.32
CA PRO A 215 -9.06 -7.65 28.83
C PRO A 215 -9.34 -8.73 27.78
N GLY A 216 -9.51 -8.37 26.51
CA GLY A 216 -9.67 -9.35 25.43
C GLY A 216 -8.41 -10.17 25.17
N HIS A 217 -7.24 -9.54 25.33
CA HIS A 217 -5.96 -10.20 25.11
C HIS A 217 -5.58 -11.13 26.27
N PHE A 218 -5.72 -10.67 27.52
CA PHE A 218 -5.27 -11.41 28.70
C PHE A 218 -6.37 -12.18 29.43
N GLY A 219 -7.63 -11.97 29.06
CA GLY A 219 -8.80 -12.52 29.73
C GLY A 219 -9.50 -13.65 28.98
N TRP A 220 -10.16 -14.52 29.72
CA TRP A 220 -11.17 -15.41 29.18
C TRP A 220 -12.34 -14.59 28.65
N THR A 221 -12.81 -14.91 27.46
CA THR A 221 -13.75 -14.05 26.75
C THR A 221 -15.02 -14.80 26.34
N VAL A 222 -16.14 -14.09 26.31
CA VAL A 222 -17.35 -14.49 25.58
C VAL A 222 -17.79 -13.30 24.74
N ARG A 223 -18.13 -13.54 23.47
CA ARG A 223 -18.65 -12.53 22.55
C ARG A 223 -19.97 -13.01 21.97
N LEU A 224 -21.02 -12.21 22.10
CA LEU A 224 -22.34 -12.48 21.55
C LEU A 224 -22.71 -11.37 20.57
N TYR A 225 -23.07 -11.76 19.35
CA TYR A 225 -23.57 -10.82 18.33
C TYR A 225 -24.77 -10.04 18.86
N GLU A 226 -25.73 -10.73 19.49
CA GLU A 226 -26.88 -10.12 20.16
C GLU A 226 -27.12 -10.81 21.50
N ALA A 227 -27.29 -10.04 22.58
CA ALA A 227 -27.64 -10.57 23.90
C ALA A 227 -29.16 -10.75 24.10
N GLY A 228 -29.98 -10.03 23.33
CA GLY A 228 -31.42 -9.92 23.52
C GLY A 228 -31.79 -9.01 24.72
N PRO A 229 -32.93 -8.29 24.66
CA PRO A 229 -33.26 -7.22 25.60
C PRO A 229 -33.33 -7.69 27.07
N ASP A 230 -33.79 -8.92 27.31
CA ASP A 230 -33.90 -9.47 28.67
C ASP A 230 -32.52 -9.69 29.32
N VAL A 231 -31.48 -10.03 28.54
CA VAL A 231 -30.11 -10.20 29.06
C VAL A 231 -29.51 -8.83 29.36
N GLU A 232 -29.72 -7.85 28.48
CA GLU A 232 -29.23 -6.49 28.72
C GLU A 232 -29.83 -5.85 29.96
N GLU A 233 -31.14 -6.05 30.19
CA GLU A 233 -31.82 -5.59 31.41
C GLU A 233 -31.17 -6.24 32.64
N ARG A 234 -30.94 -7.56 32.61
CA ARG A 234 -30.26 -8.26 33.71
C ARG A 234 -28.82 -7.79 33.92
N VAL A 235 -28.07 -7.43 32.87
CA VAL A 235 -26.75 -6.80 33.02
C VAL A 235 -26.87 -5.50 33.80
N ARG A 236 -27.78 -4.61 33.39
CA ARG A 236 -27.99 -3.29 34.03
C ARG A 236 -28.51 -3.41 35.48
N GLU A 237 -29.28 -4.45 35.79
CA GLU A 237 -29.81 -4.70 37.14
C GLU A 237 -28.78 -5.30 38.10
N ASN A 238 -27.88 -6.16 37.61
CA ASN A 238 -27.00 -6.97 38.46
C ASN A 238 -25.57 -6.45 38.53
N PHE A 239 -25.10 -5.70 37.53
CA PHE A 239 -23.74 -5.18 37.47
C PHE A 239 -23.76 -3.65 37.41
N PRO A 240 -23.03 -2.94 38.29
CA PRO A 240 -22.94 -1.48 38.22
C PRO A 240 -22.03 -1.04 37.07
N ALA A 241 -22.38 0.08 36.42
CA ALA A 241 -21.51 0.72 35.45
C ALA A 241 -20.19 1.16 36.11
N MET A 242 -19.08 0.99 35.41
CA MET A 242 -17.74 1.24 35.96
C MET A 242 -17.42 2.73 36.17
N GLY A 243 -18.25 3.63 35.65
CA GLY A 243 -18.19 5.06 35.92
C GLY A 243 -17.49 5.91 34.85
N LEU A 244 -16.93 5.29 33.80
CA LEU A 244 -16.38 5.97 32.62
C LEU A 244 -17.51 6.31 31.61
N PRO A 245 -17.32 7.31 30.73
CA PRO A 245 -18.25 7.58 29.63
C PRO A 245 -18.33 6.38 28.66
N PRO A 246 -19.39 6.27 27.84
CA PRO A 246 -19.46 5.21 26.83
C PRO A 246 -18.27 5.29 25.86
N TRP A 247 -17.67 4.15 25.52
CA TRP A 247 -16.65 4.07 24.47
C TRP A 247 -17.29 4.38 23.12
N ARG A 248 -16.61 5.22 22.33
CA ARG A 248 -17.05 5.70 21.03
C ARG A 248 -16.00 5.31 20.00
N GLU A 249 -16.40 4.41 19.12
CA GLU A 249 -15.57 3.91 18.03
C GLU A 249 -16.51 3.61 16.87
N LEU A 250 -16.30 4.30 15.76
CA LEU A 250 -17.26 4.36 14.66
C LEU A 250 -18.66 4.78 15.20
N GLY A 251 -19.72 4.02 14.90
CA GLY A 251 -21.06 4.25 15.44
C GLY A 251 -21.30 3.68 16.85
N SER A 252 -20.32 3.01 17.45
CA SER A 252 -20.51 2.24 18.69
C SER A 252 -20.73 3.14 19.92
N ARG A 253 -21.49 2.63 20.89
CA ARG A 253 -21.72 3.27 22.18
C ARG A 253 -21.68 2.24 23.29
N THR A 254 -20.48 1.78 23.62
CA THR A 254 -20.27 0.66 24.54
C THR A 254 -20.12 1.12 25.99
N ILE A 255 -20.90 0.54 26.90
CA ILE A 255 -20.80 0.80 28.34
C ILE A 255 -20.19 -0.43 29.02
N ALA A 256 -19.19 -0.21 29.88
CA ALA A 256 -18.58 -1.25 30.71
C ALA A 256 -19.25 -1.35 32.09
N TYR A 257 -19.64 -2.56 32.48
CA TYR A 257 -20.23 -2.93 33.76
C TYR A 257 -19.30 -3.88 34.50
N GLY A 258 -19.10 -3.62 35.79
CA GLY A 258 -18.13 -4.35 36.60
C GLY A 258 -18.75 -5.54 37.33
N ALA A 259 -18.05 -6.68 37.32
CA ALA A 259 -18.39 -7.89 38.05
C ALA A 259 -17.16 -8.41 38.82
N PRO A 260 -17.32 -9.35 39.77
CA PRO A 260 -16.17 -10.00 40.41
C PRO A 260 -15.31 -10.75 39.39
N ASP A 261 -14.04 -10.35 39.26
CA ASP A 261 -13.06 -10.83 38.29
C ASP A 261 -13.48 -10.75 36.81
N ALA A 262 -14.50 -9.96 36.48
CA ALA A 262 -15.01 -9.83 35.12
C ALA A 262 -15.52 -8.43 34.80
N ILE A 263 -15.53 -8.09 33.51
CA ILE A 263 -16.09 -6.86 32.95
C ILE A 263 -17.04 -7.25 31.82
N VAL A 264 -18.25 -6.71 31.87
CA VAL A 264 -19.32 -6.91 30.87
C VAL A 264 -19.46 -5.63 30.06
N TYR A 265 -19.29 -5.72 28.76
CA TYR A 265 -19.43 -4.64 27.80
C TYR A 265 -20.75 -4.81 27.06
N LEU A 266 -21.54 -3.75 27.01
CA LEU A 266 -22.81 -3.73 26.30
C LEU A 266 -22.84 -2.56 25.33
N ASP A 267 -23.02 -2.85 24.04
CA ASP A 267 -23.20 -1.82 23.03
C ASP A 267 -24.64 -1.33 22.99
N GLY A 268 -24.83 -0.02 23.14
CA GLY A 268 -26.14 0.63 22.99
C GLY A 268 -26.32 1.30 21.63
N GLY A 269 -25.32 1.26 20.74
CA GLY A 269 -25.33 1.89 19.42
C GLY A 269 -25.84 0.98 18.31
N GLY A 270 -25.72 -0.35 18.45
CA GLY A 270 -26.06 -1.32 17.43
C GLY A 270 -25.05 -1.38 16.27
N TYR A 271 -23.85 -0.83 16.49
CA TYR A 271 -22.80 -0.73 15.47
C TYR A 271 -21.60 -1.62 15.80
N ALA A 272 -21.39 -1.97 17.07
CA ALA A 272 -20.30 -2.86 17.45
C ALA A 272 -20.51 -4.27 16.84
N ASP A 273 -19.41 -4.94 16.47
CA ASP A 273 -19.44 -6.32 15.96
C ASP A 273 -20.16 -7.31 16.89
N PHE A 274 -20.15 -7.01 18.19
CA PHE A 274 -20.78 -7.80 19.23
C PHE A 274 -21.59 -6.89 20.17
N GLY A 275 -22.90 -7.13 20.27
CA GLY A 275 -23.78 -6.41 21.18
C GLY A 275 -23.44 -6.64 22.66
N LEU A 276 -22.83 -7.78 23.00
CA LEU A 276 -22.34 -8.08 24.35
C LEU A 276 -21.00 -8.81 24.31
N VAL A 277 -20.06 -8.30 25.09
CA VAL A 277 -18.74 -8.94 25.31
C VAL A 277 -18.49 -9.06 26.80
N VAL A 278 -17.97 -10.19 27.26
CA VAL A 278 -17.55 -10.36 28.66
C VAL A 278 -16.12 -10.85 28.69
N HIS A 279 -15.27 -10.10 29.38
CA HIS A 279 -13.90 -10.51 29.68
C HIS A 279 -13.79 -10.85 31.15
N ALA A 280 -13.11 -11.95 31.49
CA ALA A 280 -12.86 -12.34 32.86
C ALA A 280 -11.45 -12.85 33.08
N ARG A 281 -10.91 -12.60 34.27
CA ARG A 281 -9.58 -13.06 34.68
C ARG A 281 -9.49 -14.57 34.88
N SER A 282 -10.63 -15.26 34.92
CA SER A 282 -10.70 -16.70 35.01
C SER A 282 -11.96 -17.24 34.32
N ARG A 283 -11.88 -18.48 33.83
CA ARG A 283 -13.04 -19.21 33.32
C ARG A 283 -14.19 -19.28 34.33
N THR A 284 -13.88 -19.52 35.61
CA THR A 284 -14.90 -19.58 36.67
C THR A 284 -15.66 -18.26 36.79
N ALA A 285 -15.00 -17.11 36.64
CA ALA A 285 -15.66 -15.82 36.69
C ALA A 285 -16.65 -15.60 35.53
N LEU A 286 -16.37 -16.09 34.31
CA LEU A 286 -17.37 -16.12 33.23
C LEU A 286 -18.57 -16.99 33.60
N GLU A 287 -18.34 -18.18 34.18
CA GLU A 287 -19.42 -19.07 34.60
C GLU A 287 -20.31 -18.44 35.70
N GLU A 288 -19.72 -17.65 36.59
CA GLU A 288 -20.45 -16.86 37.60
C GLU A 288 -21.31 -15.75 36.97
N VAL A 289 -20.77 -15.03 35.98
CA VAL A 289 -21.52 -14.00 35.24
C VAL A 289 -22.68 -14.64 34.47
N ALA A 290 -22.45 -15.74 33.75
CA ALA A 290 -23.52 -16.48 33.06
C ALA A 290 -24.65 -16.88 34.01
N ARG A 291 -24.31 -17.40 35.19
CA ARG A 291 -25.30 -17.80 36.19
C ARG A 291 -26.11 -16.62 36.70
N THR A 292 -25.48 -15.47 36.91
CA THR A 292 -26.14 -14.23 37.33
C THR A 292 -27.10 -13.73 36.25
N LEU A 293 -26.69 -13.84 34.98
CA LEU A 293 -27.50 -13.46 33.83
C LEU A 293 -28.52 -14.53 33.40
N GLY A 294 -28.51 -15.71 34.04
CA GLY A 294 -29.41 -16.82 33.67
C GLY A 294 -29.22 -17.32 32.24
N VAL A 295 -27.99 -17.23 31.70
CA VAL A 295 -27.62 -17.70 30.36
C VAL A 295 -26.66 -18.87 30.45
N ASP A 296 -26.66 -19.72 29.41
CA ASP A 296 -25.62 -20.73 29.20
C ASP A 296 -24.84 -20.33 27.96
N TRP A 297 -23.57 -19.99 28.16
CA TRP A 297 -22.62 -19.62 27.12
C TRP A 297 -21.37 -20.51 27.15
N SER A 298 -21.52 -21.74 27.65
CA SER A 298 -20.38 -22.63 27.92
C SER A 298 -19.64 -23.08 26.67
N GLU A 299 -20.28 -23.03 25.50
CA GLU A 299 -19.68 -23.36 24.19
C GLU A 299 -18.97 -22.14 23.56
N GLU A 300 -19.28 -20.94 24.02
CA GLU A 300 -18.80 -19.64 23.55
C GLU A 300 -17.60 -19.11 24.34
N ILE A 301 -17.19 -19.83 25.40
CA ILE A 301 -16.04 -19.45 26.23
C ILE A 301 -14.74 -19.64 25.45
N GLU A 302 -14.07 -18.53 25.25
CA GLU A 302 -12.78 -18.38 24.61
C GLU A 302 -11.66 -18.24 25.65
N SER A 303 -10.52 -18.92 25.46
CA SER A 303 -9.32 -18.73 26.29
C SER A 303 -8.61 -17.41 25.95
N PRO A 304 -7.82 -16.82 26.88
CA PRO A 304 -7.05 -15.61 26.63
C PRO A 304 -6.22 -15.69 25.35
N GLU A 305 -6.17 -14.61 24.57
CA GLU A 305 -5.33 -14.55 23.36
C GLU A 305 -3.84 -14.66 23.70
N ALA A 306 -3.40 -14.12 24.82
CA ALA A 306 -2.02 -14.26 25.32
C ALA A 306 -1.64 -15.73 25.62
N ASP A 307 -2.62 -16.56 25.96
CA ASP A 307 -2.44 -18.00 26.20
C ASP A 307 -2.63 -18.83 24.92
N ARG A 308 -3.25 -18.24 23.89
CA ARG A 308 -3.24 -18.84 22.56
C ARG A 308 -1.80 -18.69 22.06
N PRO A 309 -1.13 -19.76 21.61
CA PRO A 309 -0.01 -19.53 20.74
C PRO A 309 -0.54 -18.63 19.62
N GLU A 310 0.02 -17.42 19.45
CA GLU A 310 -0.17 -16.70 18.19
C GLU A 310 0.09 -17.75 17.12
N PRO A 311 -0.85 -18.00 16.18
CA PRO A 311 -0.56 -18.92 15.11
C PRO A 311 0.46 -18.21 14.21
N GLY A 312 1.72 -18.19 14.66
CA GLY A 312 2.83 -18.18 13.74
C GLY A 312 2.64 -19.36 12.79
N PRO A 313 3.08 -19.22 11.54
CA PRO A 313 2.91 -20.28 10.57
C PRO A 313 3.49 -21.57 11.17
N PRO A 314 2.82 -22.73 10.98
CA PRO A 314 3.24 -23.98 11.59
C PRO A 314 4.72 -24.24 11.29
N PRO A 315 5.43 -25.03 12.12
CA PRO A 315 6.80 -25.43 11.80
C PRO A 315 6.87 -25.86 10.34
N LEU A 316 7.89 -25.44 9.59
CA LEU A 316 8.07 -25.71 8.16
C LEU A 316 7.51 -27.10 7.80
N SER A 317 6.29 -27.14 7.24
CA SER A 317 5.53 -28.37 6.98
C SER A 317 5.11 -28.47 5.52
N LEU A 318 5.88 -27.82 4.64
CA LEU A 318 5.70 -27.86 3.21
C LEU A 318 5.82 -29.30 2.68
N LYS A 319 5.11 -29.58 1.61
CA LYS A 319 5.18 -30.83 0.84
C LYS A 319 5.47 -30.50 -0.60
N ALA A 320 6.16 -31.42 -1.29
CA ALA A 320 6.35 -31.30 -2.73
C ALA A 320 4.97 -31.17 -3.43
N GLY A 321 4.83 -30.12 -4.23
CA GLY A 321 3.61 -29.75 -4.94
C GLY A 321 2.71 -28.74 -4.21
N ASP A 322 3.02 -28.34 -2.98
CA ASP A 322 2.31 -27.21 -2.34
C ASP A 322 2.57 -25.93 -3.14
N ALA A 323 1.55 -25.08 -3.28
CA ALA A 323 1.60 -23.81 -4.00
C ALA A 323 0.61 -22.82 -3.35
N ASP A 324 0.80 -21.52 -3.56
CA ASP A 324 -0.22 -20.55 -3.17
C ASP A 324 -1.38 -20.47 -4.18
N ALA A 325 -2.46 -19.80 -3.77
CA ALA A 325 -3.69 -19.68 -4.56
C ALA A 325 -3.45 -18.97 -5.90
N ASP A 326 -2.50 -18.04 -5.92
CA ASP A 326 -2.17 -17.21 -7.08
C ASP A 326 -1.11 -17.89 -7.99
N GLY A 327 -0.55 -19.02 -7.55
CA GLY A 327 0.47 -19.77 -8.29
C GLY A 327 1.80 -19.03 -8.43
N ARG A 328 2.12 -18.11 -7.51
CA ARG A 328 3.38 -17.34 -7.48
C ARG A 328 4.57 -18.21 -7.07
N TRP A 329 4.31 -19.34 -6.42
CA TRP A 329 5.35 -20.28 -6.07
C TRP A 329 4.83 -21.72 -5.97
N THR A 330 5.74 -22.67 -6.08
CA THR A 330 5.46 -24.09 -5.88
C THR A 330 6.64 -24.80 -5.23
N VAL A 331 6.38 -25.65 -4.25
CA VAL A 331 7.40 -26.49 -3.61
C VAL A 331 7.80 -27.59 -4.58
N GLU A 332 9.06 -27.58 -5.03
CA GLU A 332 9.59 -28.60 -5.90
C GLU A 332 9.93 -29.88 -5.14
N SER A 333 10.58 -29.72 -3.98
CA SER A 333 11.03 -30.84 -3.17
C SER A 333 11.20 -30.44 -1.71
N VAL A 334 11.16 -31.46 -0.85
CA VAL A 334 11.38 -31.33 0.59
C VAL A 334 12.34 -32.42 1.05
N SER A 335 13.08 -32.13 2.12
CA SER A 335 14.03 -33.05 2.72
C SER A 335 13.91 -32.98 4.25
N ASP A 336 13.82 -34.13 4.90
CA ASP A 336 13.85 -34.23 6.38
C ASP A 336 15.27 -34.11 6.95
N ALA A 337 16.29 -34.03 6.08
CA ALA A 337 17.67 -33.82 6.53
C ALA A 337 17.85 -32.38 7.03
N PRO A 338 18.46 -32.17 8.22
CA PRO A 338 18.75 -30.84 8.72
C PRO A 338 19.52 -30.03 7.68
N TYR A 339 19.06 -28.81 7.43
CA TYR A 339 19.73 -27.88 6.55
C TYR A 339 20.46 -26.86 7.41
N PRO A 340 21.81 -26.83 7.36
CA PRO A 340 22.56 -25.92 8.19
C PRO A 340 22.29 -24.46 7.77
N PRO A 341 22.36 -23.49 8.68
CA PRO A 341 22.60 -22.10 8.29
C PRO A 341 23.82 -22.08 7.37
N GLY A 342 23.73 -21.35 6.25
CA GLY A 342 24.73 -21.42 5.17
C GLY A 342 26.15 -21.45 5.70
N GLU A 343 26.93 -22.49 5.33
CA GLU A 343 28.31 -22.63 5.81
C GLU A 343 29.09 -21.34 5.50
N GLU A 344 29.78 -20.82 6.52
CA GLU A 344 30.74 -19.73 6.44
C GLU A 344 31.71 -19.97 5.27
N THR A 345 31.46 -19.41 4.09
CA THR A 345 32.46 -19.32 3.03
C THR A 345 33.42 -18.21 3.40
N VAL A 346 34.29 -18.53 4.36
CA VAL A 346 35.39 -17.66 4.78
C VAL A 346 36.27 -17.41 3.55
N PRO A 347 36.46 -16.16 3.10
CA PRO A 347 37.44 -15.85 2.07
C PRO A 347 38.81 -16.34 2.55
N PRO A 348 39.73 -16.74 1.67
CA PRO A 348 41.08 -17.09 2.09
C PRO A 348 41.63 -16.00 3.02
N ALA A 349 42.19 -16.41 4.16
CA ALA A 349 42.68 -15.50 5.22
C ALA A 349 43.68 -14.43 4.71
N GLU A 350 44.16 -14.58 3.48
CA GLU A 350 44.97 -13.63 2.73
C GLU A 350 44.23 -12.35 2.30
N ILE A 351 42.88 -12.34 2.22
CA ILE A 351 42.10 -11.17 1.72
C ILE A 351 41.84 -10.12 2.82
N LEU A 352 41.66 -10.53 4.08
CA LEU A 352 41.11 -9.67 5.15
C LEU A 352 42.14 -9.09 6.14
N GLY A 353 43.42 -9.45 6.05
CA GLY A 353 44.43 -8.97 6.99
C GLY A 353 44.12 -9.31 8.47
N THR A 354 44.80 -8.65 9.41
CA THR A 354 44.75 -8.96 10.85
C THR A 354 43.58 -8.32 11.63
N GLY A 355 42.62 -7.69 10.95
CA GLY A 355 41.49 -6.95 11.54
C GLY A 355 40.13 -7.59 11.29
N ARG A 356 39.93 -8.85 11.68
CA ARG A 356 38.63 -9.54 11.60
C ARG A 356 37.61 -8.92 12.58
N PRO A 357 36.40 -8.54 12.13
CA PRO A 357 35.27 -8.34 13.02
C PRO A 357 34.86 -9.66 13.67
N ASP A 358 34.34 -9.63 14.91
CA ASP A 358 33.76 -10.81 15.56
C ASP A 358 32.32 -11.02 15.08
N GLY A 359 31.99 -12.23 14.57
CA GLY A 359 30.62 -12.65 14.23
C GLY A 359 30.19 -12.53 12.75
N VAL A 360 31.06 -12.90 11.81
CA VAL A 360 30.89 -12.55 10.39
C VAL A 360 30.10 -13.60 9.57
N THR A 361 28.92 -13.22 9.09
CA THR A 361 28.33 -13.77 7.85
C THR A 361 29.06 -13.11 6.66
N VAL A 362 29.71 -13.91 5.81
CA VAL A 362 30.44 -13.41 4.63
C VAL A 362 29.69 -13.75 3.36
N TRP A 363 29.47 -12.76 2.49
CA TRP A 363 29.12 -13.00 1.09
C TRP A 363 30.27 -12.58 0.17
N ALA A 364 30.61 -13.46 -0.78
CA ALA A 364 31.58 -13.20 -1.84
C ALA A 364 31.15 -13.93 -3.13
N GLU A 365 30.78 -13.20 -4.17
CA GLU A 365 30.51 -13.77 -5.49
C GLU A 365 31.26 -13.02 -6.60
N GLU A 366 31.74 -13.82 -7.56
CA GLU A 366 32.50 -13.47 -8.76
C GLU A 366 33.80 -12.65 -8.55
N PRO A 367 34.84 -12.87 -9.36
CA PRO A 367 36.03 -12.03 -9.34
C PRO A 367 35.68 -10.58 -9.75
N GLY A 368 35.45 -9.68 -8.77
CA GLY A 368 35.31 -8.24 -9.03
C GLY A 368 34.32 -7.45 -8.17
N THR A 369 33.54 -8.09 -7.29
CA THR A 369 32.40 -7.43 -6.61
C THR A 369 32.71 -6.89 -5.19
N GLY A 370 33.54 -7.59 -4.42
CA GLY A 370 33.84 -7.23 -3.03
C GLY A 370 33.44 -8.29 -2.01
N VAL A 371 33.84 -8.12 -0.75
CA VAL A 371 33.44 -8.94 0.40
C VAL A 371 32.54 -8.10 1.31
N VAL A 372 31.41 -8.63 1.77
CA VAL A 372 30.55 -7.98 2.77
C VAL A 372 30.55 -8.78 4.07
N ALA A 373 30.61 -8.09 5.21
CA ALA A 373 30.53 -8.65 6.55
C ALA A 373 29.59 -7.84 7.46
N GLY A 374 28.81 -8.53 8.28
CA GLY A 374 28.15 -7.96 9.46
C GLY A 374 28.95 -8.20 10.73
N ASP A 375 28.71 -7.41 11.78
CA ASP A 375 29.28 -7.63 13.12
C ASP A 375 28.23 -7.57 14.24
N GLN A 376 28.65 -7.96 15.45
CA GLN A 376 27.80 -8.01 16.64
C GLN A 376 27.41 -6.64 17.21
N ALA A 377 28.03 -5.55 16.74
CA ALA A 377 27.72 -4.19 17.14
C ALA A 377 26.79 -3.48 16.16
N GLY A 378 26.26 -4.19 15.16
CA GLY A 378 25.38 -3.63 14.13
C GLY A 378 26.11 -3.00 12.94
N GLY A 379 27.43 -3.19 12.87
CA GLY A 379 28.27 -2.70 11.79
C GLY A 379 28.21 -3.57 10.54
N VAL A 380 28.14 -2.94 9.37
CA VAL A 380 28.30 -3.58 8.05
C VAL A 380 29.58 -3.07 7.40
N HIS A 381 30.40 -4.00 6.90
CA HIS A 381 31.73 -3.74 6.34
C HIS A 381 31.82 -4.29 4.92
N LEU A 382 32.25 -3.45 3.97
CA LEU A 382 32.47 -3.81 2.58
C LEU A 382 33.94 -3.62 2.19
N TRP A 383 34.57 -4.67 1.65
CA TRP A 383 35.88 -4.60 1.02
C TRP A 383 35.72 -4.72 -0.51
N PRO A 384 35.79 -3.62 -1.28
CA PRO A 384 35.72 -3.71 -2.74
C PRO A 384 36.98 -4.40 -3.30
N VAL A 385 36.83 -5.34 -4.24
CA VAL A 385 37.97 -5.90 -4.98
C VAL A 385 38.37 -4.88 -6.06
N SER A 386 39.63 -4.46 -6.03
CA SER A 386 40.19 -3.27 -6.70
C SER A 386 39.76 -3.01 -8.15
N ARG A 387 39.52 -1.73 -8.48
CA ARG A 387 39.58 -1.19 -9.85
C ARG A 387 40.96 -1.48 -10.47
N PRO A 388 41.05 -1.85 -11.77
CA PRO A 388 42.33 -2.05 -12.46
C PRO A 388 43.30 -0.86 -12.39
N GLU A 389 42.78 0.36 -12.18
CA GLU A 389 43.56 1.61 -12.15
C GLU A 389 44.42 1.76 -10.88
N ALA A 390 43.98 1.25 -9.72
CA ALA A 390 44.74 1.35 -8.47
C ALA A 390 45.99 0.43 -8.43
N ALA A 391 45.96 -0.66 -9.21
CA ALA A 391 47.12 -1.54 -9.37
C ALA A 391 48.25 -0.88 -10.18
N ALA A 392 47.92 0.01 -11.12
CA ALA A 392 48.89 0.75 -11.91
C ALA A 392 49.64 1.81 -11.08
N ASP A 393 48.98 2.42 -10.11
CA ASP A 393 49.60 3.39 -9.19
C ASP A 393 50.47 2.71 -8.12
N ALA A 394 50.14 1.47 -7.72
CA ALA A 394 50.93 0.68 -6.78
C ALA A 394 52.26 0.17 -7.39
N GLU A 395 52.30 -0.14 -8.69
CA GLU A 395 53.55 -0.51 -9.38
C GLU A 395 54.55 0.66 -9.48
N ALA A 396 54.10 1.91 -9.29
CA ALA A 396 54.95 3.10 -9.32
C ALA A 396 55.61 3.43 -7.95
N ALA A 397 55.22 2.78 -6.87
CA ALA A 397 55.77 3.00 -5.53
C ALA A 397 57.00 2.09 -5.27
N SER A 398 58.16 2.70 -4.94
CA SER A 398 59.45 1.98 -4.84
C SER A 398 59.67 1.17 -3.56
N ASP A 399 58.63 0.93 -2.77
CA ASP A 399 58.71 0.20 -1.50
C ASP A 399 57.57 -0.80 -1.53
N GLY A 400 57.87 -2.07 -1.81
CA GLY A 400 56.92 -3.13 -2.17
C GLY A 400 55.93 -3.58 -1.08
N ALA A 401 55.39 -2.63 -0.31
CA ALA A 401 54.27 -2.83 0.58
C ALA A 401 52.97 -2.56 -0.20
N VAL A 402 52.20 -3.62 -0.45
CA VAL A 402 50.80 -3.49 -0.88
C VAL A 402 50.03 -2.86 0.30
N PRO A 403 49.42 -1.68 0.18
CA PRO A 403 48.61 -1.11 1.25
C PRO A 403 47.44 -2.05 1.57
N GLU A 404 47.20 -2.34 2.85
CA GLU A 404 46.06 -3.18 3.26
C GLU A 404 44.74 -2.49 2.84
N PRO A 405 43.76 -3.24 2.26
CA PRO A 405 42.49 -2.66 1.85
C PRO A 405 41.70 -2.22 3.09
N VAL A 406 41.42 -0.92 3.19
CA VAL A 406 40.57 -0.36 4.26
C VAL A 406 39.10 -0.64 3.88
N PRO A 407 38.32 -1.34 4.73
CA PRO A 407 36.90 -1.55 4.46
C PRO A 407 36.13 -0.24 4.52
N LEU A 408 35.11 -0.15 3.69
CA LEU A 408 34.03 0.79 3.90
C LEU A 408 33.14 0.27 5.04
N HIS A 409 33.18 0.95 6.18
CA HIS A 409 32.40 0.61 7.37
C HIS A 409 31.19 1.52 7.52
N ARG A 410 30.04 0.96 7.91
CA ARG A 410 28.80 1.66 8.24
C ARG A 410 28.20 1.10 9.53
N SER A 411 27.80 1.98 10.44
CA SER A 411 26.91 1.62 11.55
C SER A 411 25.49 1.60 10.97
N ALA A 412 24.96 0.40 10.73
CA ALA A 412 23.72 0.19 10.01
C ALA A 412 22.57 -0.12 10.97
N HIS A 413 22.83 -1.01 11.92
CA HIS A 413 21.85 -1.55 12.84
C HIS A 413 22.19 -1.17 14.28
N ASP A 414 21.17 -1.08 15.14
CA ASP A 414 21.34 -0.94 16.59
C ASP A 414 21.46 -2.31 17.30
N ALA A 415 21.30 -3.39 16.53
CA ALA A 415 21.38 -4.77 16.98
C ALA A 415 22.40 -5.60 16.15
N PRO A 416 22.85 -6.77 16.66
CA PRO A 416 23.75 -7.65 15.92
C PRO A 416 23.26 -7.97 14.50
N VAL A 417 24.13 -7.76 13.50
CA VAL A 417 23.85 -8.16 12.12
C VAL A 417 23.89 -9.68 12.03
N THR A 418 22.80 -10.31 11.60
CA THR A 418 22.65 -11.77 11.53
C THR A 418 22.82 -12.31 10.12
N ALA A 419 22.52 -11.51 9.10
CA ALA A 419 22.62 -11.93 7.70
C ALA A 419 23.09 -10.77 6.81
N VAL A 420 23.91 -11.08 5.80
CA VAL A 420 24.31 -10.12 4.76
C VAL A 420 24.35 -10.79 3.40
N ALA A 421 24.04 -10.02 2.36
CA ALA A 421 24.23 -10.38 0.96
C ALA A 421 24.74 -9.16 0.19
N GLY A 422 25.46 -9.38 -0.90
CA GLY A 422 25.82 -8.32 -1.83
C GLY A 422 25.65 -8.81 -3.25
N ARG A 423 25.66 -7.92 -4.25
CA ARG A 423 25.82 -8.25 -5.67
C ARG A 423 26.10 -6.99 -6.47
N ARG A 424 26.82 -7.10 -7.59
CA ARG A 424 26.89 -6.03 -8.58
C ARG A 424 25.86 -6.26 -9.67
N PHE A 425 24.97 -5.30 -9.86
CA PHE A 425 24.06 -5.25 -11.00
C PHE A 425 24.57 -4.23 -12.02
N GLU A 426 24.30 -4.47 -13.31
CA GLU A 426 24.77 -3.58 -14.39
C GLU A 426 24.22 -2.15 -14.29
N HIS A 427 22.97 -2.00 -13.81
CA HIS A 427 22.28 -0.71 -13.75
C HIS A 427 22.18 -0.11 -12.33
N LEU A 428 22.30 -0.93 -11.27
CA LEU A 428 22.20 -0.48 -9.87
C LEU A 428 23.56 -0.40 -9.17
N GLY A 429 24.63 -0.88 -9.81
CA GLY A 429 25.94 -0.91 -9.18
C GLY A 429 26.06 -1.97 -8.10
N VAL A 430 26.93 -1.75 -7.12
CA VAL A 430 27.03 -2.68 -5.97
C VAL A 430 25.83 -2.45 -5.04
N THR A 431 25.03 -3.50 -4.88
CA THR A 431 23.90 -3.58 -3.96
C THR A 431 24.29 -4.45 -2.77
N VAL A 432 24.04 -3.97 -1.56
CA VAL A 432 24.28 -4.71 -0.32
C VAL A 432 22.99 -4.75 0.48
N VAL A 433 22.75 -5.88 1.15
CA VAL A 433 21.61 -6.11 2.02
C VAL A 433 22.12 -6.62 3.34
N SER A 434 21.56 -6.12 4.44
CA SER A 434 21.85 -6.60 5.78
C SER A 434 20.56 -6.78 6.55
N GLY A 435 20.54 -7.79 7.43
CA GLY A 435 19.46 -7.96 8.38
C GLY A 435 19.99 -8.27 9.77
N ASP A 436 19.25 -7.85 10.79
CA ASP A 436 19.67 -7.93 12.19
C ASP A 436 18.81 -8.86 13.07
N SER A 437 19.20 -8.96 14.34
CA SER A 437 18.48 -9.77 15.33
C SER A 437 17.14 -9.21 15.78
N ASP A 438 16.87 -7.92 15.54
CA ASP A 438 15.61 -7.25 15.90
C ASP A 438 14.60 -7.29 14.74
N GLY A 439 15.01 -7.84 13.60
CA GLY A 439 14.14 -8.11 12.45
C GLY A 439 14.16 -7.02 11.39
N LEU A 440 15.09 -6.06 11.49
CA LEU A 440 15.32 -5.01 10.50
C LEU A 440 16.09 -5.56 9.29
N VAL A 441 15.72 -5.10 8.09
CA VAL A 441 16.42 -5.35 6.83
C VAL A 441 16.70 -4.01 6.14
N ASP A 442 17.99 -3.75 5.86
CA ASP A 442 18.46 -2.57 5.16
C ASP A 442 19.02 -2.91 3.78
N LEU A 443 18.79 -2.00 2.83
CA LEU A 443 19.34 -2.02 1.47
C LEU A 443 20.29 -0.83 1.25
N TRP A 444 21.37 -1.08 0.50
CA TRP A 444 22.40 -0.09 0.18
C TRP A 444 22.77 -0.15 -1.30
N LEU A 445 22.75 1.01 -1.98
CA LEU A 445 23.23 1.16 -3.35
C LEU A 445 24.50 2.03 -3.36
N LEU A 446 25.67 1.42 -3.57
CA LEU A 446 26.96 2.10 -3.41
C LEU A 446 27.33 3.06 -4.55
N ASP A 447 26.65 2.96 -5.70
CA ASP A 447 26.91 3.81 -6.87
C ASP A 447 25.94 5.03 -6.95
N GLY A 448 25.06 5.26 -5.94
CA GLY A 448 24.02 6.33 -5.89
C GLY A 448 24.15 7.34 -4.72
N ASP A 449 23.09 8.11 -4.40
CA ASP A 449 23.03 8.98 -3.20
C ASP A 449 22.95 8.10 -1.93
N TRP A 450 23.76 8.45 -0.92
CA TRP A 450 24.26 7.51 0.08
C TRP A 450 23.47 7.51 1.40
N GLY A 451 22.73 6.42 1.68
CA GLY A 451 22.19 6.07 3.01
C GLY A 451 21.65 4.64 3.09
N PRO A 452 21.59 4.00 4.28
CA PRO A 452 20.75 2.81 4.47
C PRO A 452 19.33 3.17 4.11
N THR A 453 18.64 2.29 3.40
CA THR A 453 17.17 2.36 3.32
C THR A 453 16.61 1.17 4.07
N GLU A 454 15.86 1.42 5.15
CA GLU A 454 15.05 0.41 5.82
C GLU A 454 13.98 -0.06 4.82
N ILE A 455 14.09 -1.30 4.34
CA ILE A 455 13.15 -1.87 3.36
C ILE A 455 12.14 -2.84 4.00
N ALA A 456 12.42 -3.33 5.21
CA ALA A 456 11.45 -4.03 6.03
C ALA A 456 11.89 -4.14 7.48
N ARG A 457 10.88 -4.24 8.34
CA ARG A 457 11.00 -4.70 9.72
C ARG A 457 9.89 -5.70 10.00
N HIS A 458 10.23 -6.82 10.60
CA HIS A 458 9.26 -7.86 10.95
C HIS A 458 9.57 -8.41 12.35
N ASP A 459 8.58 -8.99 13.02
CA ASP A 459 8.82 -9.67 14.29
C ASP A 459 9.76 -10.88 14.08
N GLY A 460 10.73 -11.02 14.99
CA GLY A 460 11.72 -12.11 14.98
C GLY A 460 13.02 -11.73 14.26
N LYS A 461 14.11 -12.46 14.55
CA LYS A 461 15.41 -12.21 13.92
C LYS A 461 15.36 -12.46 12.41
N VAL A 462 16.10 -11.67 11.64
CA VAL A 462 16.42 -12.04 10.26
C VAL A 462 17.34 -13.26 10.30
N VAL A 463 16.97 -14.32 9.59
CA VAL A 463 17.72 -15.60 9.56
C VAL A 463 18.48 -15.80 8.25
N GLY A 464 18.13 -15.07 7.20
CA GLY A 464 18.83 -15.12 5.93
C GLY A 464 18.37 -14.01 5.01
N VAL A 465 19.31 -13.51 4.20
CA VAL A 465 19.04 -12.59 3.09
C VAL A 465 19.74 -13.09 1.84
N GLY A 466 19.20 -12.78 0.67
CA GLY A 466 19.78 -13.12 -0.63
C GLY A 466 19.49 -12.06 -1.67
N THR A 467 20.41 -11.89 -2.62
CA THR A 467 20.24 -10.98 -3.76
C THR A 467 20.65 -11.67 -5.05
N GLU A 468 19.74 -11.73 -6.02
CA GLU A 468 19.97 -12.40 -7.29
C GLU A 468 19.47 -11.56 -8.48
N CYS A 469 19.87 -11.92 -9.69
CA CYS A 469 19.26 -11.37 -10.91
C CYS A 469 18.38 -12.45 -11.54
N LEU A 470 17.07 -12.35 -11.33
CA LEU A 470 16.08 -13.21 -11.97
C LEU A 470 15.77 -12.68 -13.38
N GLU A 471 14.96 -13.42 -14.15
CA GLU A 471 14.58 -13.02 -15.51
C GLU A 471 13.92 -11.63 -15.56
N THR A 472 13.16 -11.27 -14.52
CA THR A 472 12.54 -9.94 -14.37
C THR A 472 13.56 -8.85 -14.01
N GLY A 473 14.61 -9.19 -13.27
CA GLY A 473 15.65 -8.26 -12.86
C GLY A 473 16.21 -8.50 -11.44
N PRO A 474 16.88 -7.47 -10.86
CA PRO A 474 17.46 -7.53 -9.53
C PRO A 474 16.40 -7.83 -8.46
N THR A 475 16.59 -8.95 -7.75
CA THR A 475 15.66 -9.50 -6.75
C THR A 475 16.35 -9.64 -5.41
N LEU A 476 15.62 -9.33 -4.33
CA LEU A 476 16.03 -9.50 -2.95
C LEU A 476 15.10 -10.50 -2.25
N ALA A 477 15.64 -11.33 -1.37
CA ALA A 477 14.87 -12.20 -0.49
C ALA A 477 15.35 -12.02 0.96
N ALA A 478 14.43 -12.03 1.92
CA ALA A 478 14.74 -12.02 3.34
C ALA A 478 13.81 -12.98 4.08
N ALA A 479 14.36 -13.73 5.03
CA ALA A 479 13.60 -14.65 5.87
C ALA A 479 13.73 -14.23 7.34
N TRP A 480 12.63 -14.33 8.07
CA TRP A 480 12.58 -14.13 9.51
C TRP A 480 12.34 -15.45 10.25
N SER A 481 12.80 -15.51 11.50
CA SER A 481 12.61 -16.71 12.34
C SER A 481 11.14 -17.07 12.60
N THR A 482 10.23 -16.12 12.36
CA THR A 482 8.78 -16.32 12.44
C THR A 482 8.22 -17.13 11.26
N GLY A 483 9.01 -17.41 10.22
CA GLY A 483 8.58 -18.20 9.07
C GLY A 483 8.09 -17.38 7.87
N THR A 484 8.09 -16.06 8.00
CA THR A 484 7.84 -15.12 6.92
C THR A 484 9.08 -15.04 6.02
N VAL A 485 8.88 -15.13 4.72
CA VAL A 485 9.88 -14.80 3.70
C VAL A 485 9.31 -13.68 2.85
N ARG A 486 10.05 -12.59 2.70
CA ARG A 486 9.67 -11.48 1.82
C ARG A 486 10.62 -11.42 0.64
N LEU A 487 10.07 -11.12 -0.52
CA LEU A 487 10.76 -10.99 -1.79
C LEU A 487 10.51 -9.60 -2.34
N TRP A 488 11.52 -9.01 -2.97
CA TRP A 488 11.41 -7.70 -3.61
C TRP A 488 11.99 -7.76 -5.01
N ASP A 489 11.32 -7.13 -5.96
CA ASP A 489 11.94 -6.69 -7.20
C ASP A 489 12.50 -5.28 -6.94
N ILE A 490 13.82 -5.16 -6.90
CA ILE A 490 14.49 -3.92 -6.51
C ILE A 490 14.24 -2.81 -7.54
N GLY A 491 14.05 -3.17 -8.82
CA GLY A 491 13.85 -2.22 -9.91
C GLY A 491 12.50 -1.50 -9.86
N SER A 492 11.43 -2.20 -9.48
CA SER A 492 10.07 -1.66 -9.37
C SER A 492 9.69 -1.28 -7.94
N GLY A 493 10.39 -1.79 -6.93
CA GLY A 493 10.03 -1.65 -5.51
C GLY A 493 8.91 -2.59 -5.05
N LEU A 494 8.32 -3.38 -5.97
CA LEU A 494 7.29 -4.35 -5.63
C LEU A 494 7.85 -5.44 -4.72
N ASN A 495 6.99 -5.93 -3.83
CA ASN A 495 7.36 -6.97 -2.90
C ASN A 495 6.21 -7.94 -2.65
N THR A 496 6.56 -9.18 -2.32
CA THR A 496 5.63 -10.28 -2.05
C THR A 496 6.05 -11.00 -0.78
N ILE A 497 5.06 -11.42 0.00
CA ILE A 497 5.26 -12.20 1.23
C ILE A 497 4.88 -13.65 0.97
N LEU A 498 5.73 -14.56 1.47
CA LEU A 498 5.59 -16.00 1.47
C LEU A 498 5.58 -16.49 2.93
N GLU A 499 4.46 -17.06 3.38
CA GLU A 499 4.35 -17.67 4.70
C GLU A 499 4.72 -19.15 4.61
N LEU A 500 6.02 -19.45 4.72
CA LEU A 500 6.55 -20.81 4.48
C LEU A 500 6.59 -21.69 5.74
N GLY A 501 6.55 -21.11 6.94
CA GLY A 501 6.54 -21.86 8.20
C GLY A 501 7.67 -21.51 9.16
N THR A 502 7.42 -21.62 10.47
CA THR A 502 8.43 -21.34 11.51
C THR A 502 9.59 -22.36 11.49
N GLY A 503 10.73 -22.00 12.08
CA GLY A 503 11.91 -22.89 12.14
C GLY A 503 12.84 -22.80 10.93
N ILE A 504 12.62 -21.81 10.06
CA ILE A 504 13.61 -21.40 9.05
C ILE A 504 14.80 -20.79 9.78
N GLU A 505 15.99 -21.33 9.52
CA GLU A 505 17.27 -20.81 10.02
C GLU A 505 18.21 -20.41 8.88
N ALA A 506 17.83 -20.71 7.63
CA ALA A 506 18.61 -20.42 6.44
C ALA A 506 17.68 -20.10 5.26
N LEU A 507 18.10 -19.15 4.43
CA LEU A 507 17.49 -18.84 3.13
C LEU A 507 18.59 -18.71 2.08
N ARG A 508 18.36 -19.28 0.90
CA ARG A 508 19.17 -19.05 -0.31
C ARG A 508 18.25 -18.79 -1.49
N LEU A 509 18.54 -17.74 -2.25
CA LEU A 509 17.92 -17.45 -3.54
C LEU A 509 18.92 -17.84 -4.64
N ASP A 510 18.47 -18.61 -5.63
CA ASP A 510 19.27 -19.06 -6.75
C ASP A 510 18.86 -18.32 -8.06
N PRO A 511 19.78 -18.14 -9.04
CA PRO A 511 19.50 -17.40 -10.29
C PRO A 511 18.34 -17.96 -11.12
N GLU A 512 18.05 -19.26 -10.99
CA GLU A 512 16.95 -19.94 -11.68
C GLU A 512 15.56 -19.65 -11.06
N GLY A 513 15.45 -18.69 -10.15
CA GLY A 513 14.17 -18.31 -9.53
C GLY A 513 13.71 -19.32 -8.48
N THR A 514 14.63 -19.89 -7.71
CA THR A 514 14.31 -20.87 -6.67
C THR A 514 14.81 -20.40 -5.31
N ILE A 515 13.98 -20.56 -4.28
CA ILE A 515 14.35 -20.33 -2.89
C ILE A 515 14.53 -21.67 -2.20
N THR A 516 15.68 -21.85 -1.56
CA THR A 516 15.87 -22.91 -0.58
C THR A 516 15.69 -22.32 0.81
N VAL A 517 14.71 -22.82 1.57
CA VAL A 517 14.55 -22.54 2.99
C VAL A 517 14.85 -23.80 3.80
N GLY A 518 15.48 -23.65 4.97
CA GLY A 518 15.80 -24.81 5.77
C GLY A 518 16.20 -24.51 7.21
N GLY A 519 16.25 -25.56 8.01
CA GLY A 519 16.61 -25.53 9.42
C GLY A 519 16.77 -26.93 10.02
N PRO A 520 16.70 -27.06 11.36
CA PRO A 520 16.97 -28.32 12.06
C PRO A 520 16.01 -29.46 11.72
N THR A 521 14.80 -29.13 11.25
CA THR A 521 13.74 -30.07 10.94
C THR A 521 13.67 -30.49 9.48
N GLY A 522 14.45 -29.87 8.59
CA GLY A 522 14.44 -30.16 7.16
C GLY A 522 14.71 -28.93 6.28
N SER A 523 14.52 -29.11 4.97
CA SER A 523 14.50 -28.03 3.98
C SER A 523 13.40 -28.20 2.95
N ALA A 524 13.03 -27.10 2.31
CA ALA A 524 12.16 -27.04 1.15
C ALA A 524 12.82 -26.22 0.05
N ILE A 525 12.66 -26.70 -1.18
CA ILE A 525 13.03 -25.98 -2.41
C ILE A 525 11.73 -25.46 -3.02
N VAL A 526 11.60 -24.15 -3.12
CA VAL A 526 10.41 -23.42 -3.58
C VAL A 526 10.76 -22.72 -4.89
N ARG A 527 10.18 -23.15 -6.00
CA ARG A 527 10.32 -22.45 -7.27
C ARG A 527 9.33 -21.28 -7.33
N LEU A 528 9.85 -20.12 -7.71
CA LEU A 528 9.10 -18.90 -7.95
C LEU A 528 8.60 -18.86 -9.39
N ASP A 529 7.41 -18.31 -9.59
CA ASP A 529 6.90 -17.91 -10.88
C ASP A 529 7.08 -16.39 -10.97
N VAL A 530 8.16 -15.94 -11.61
CA VAL A 530 8.60 -14.53 -11.58
C VAL A 530 7.61 -13.58 -12.25
N ASP A 531 6.83 -14.08 -13.22
CA ASP A 531 5.80 -13.30 -13.91
C ASP A 531 4.59 -13.06 -13.01
N ARG A 532 4.28 -14.03 -12.14
CA ARG A 532 3.16 -13.93 -11.18
C ARG A 532 3.57 -13.32 -9.86
N LEU A 533 4.85 -13.40 -9.51
CA LEU A 533 5.37 -12.98 -8.21
C LEU A 533 5.13 -11.49 -7.94
N TRP A 534 5.19 -10.67 -9.00
CA TRP A 534 4.94 -9.23 -8.95
C TRP A 534 3.91 -8.84 -10.02
N PRO A 535 2.62 -8.95 -9.72
CA PRO A 535 1.57 -8.49 -10.61
C PRO A 535 1.82 -7.03 -11.03
N ARG A 536 1.58 -6.70 -12.30
CA ARG A 536 1.69 -5.34 -12.85
C ARG A 536 3.07 -4.70 -12.73
N ARG A 537 4.12 -5.51 -12.54
CA ARG A 537 5.50 -5.04 -12.44
C ARG A 537 5.91 -4.09 -13.56
N ASP A 538 5.60 -4.43 -14.80
CA ASP A 538 6.00 -3.63 -15.96
C ASP A 538 5.31 -2.26 -15.97
N LEU A 539 4.06 -2.19 -15.51
CA LEU A 539 3.35 -0.94 -15.30
C LEU A 539 4.02 -0.12 -14.18
N THR A 540 4.26 -0.72 -13.02
CA THR A 540 4.92 -0.04 -11.88
C THR A 540 6.30 0.50 -12.26
N ALA A 541 7.11 -0.31 -12.94
CA ALA A 541 8.42 0.10 -13.44
C ALA A 541 8.33 1.21 -14.51
N ALA A 542 7.29 1.20 -15.35
CA ALA A 542 7.07 2.26 -16.32
C ALA A 542 6.62 3.58 -15.67
N VAL A 543 5.77 3.51 -14.64
CA VAL A 543 5.33 4.68 -13.87
C VAL A 543 6.51 5.32 -13.15
N HIS A 544 7.33 4.55 -12.44
CA HIS A 544 8.48 5.07 -11.69
C HIS A 544 9.69 5.47 -12.54
N ARG A 545 9.66 5.23 -13.85
CA ARG A 545 10.74 5.65 -14.77
C ARG A 545 10.86 7.17 -14.90
N PHE A 546 9.80 7.90 -14.58
CA PHE A 546 9.71 9.34 -14.78
C PHE A 546 9.54 10.07 -13.46
N ASP A 547 10.16 11.25 -13.37
CA ASP A 547 9.93 12.20 -12.29
C ASP A 547 8.67 13.01 -12.63
N TRP A 548 7.52 12.58 -12.09
CA TRP A 548 6.20 13.16 -12.40
C TRP A 548 6.00 14.56 -11.83
N ASP A 549 6.76 14.96 -10.82
CA ASP A 549 6.73 16.32 -10.28
C ASP A 549 7.32 17.35 -11.25
N GLN A 550 8.17 16.91 -12.17
CA GLN A 550 8.72 17.74 -13.25
C GLN A 550 7.84 17.75 -14.52
N LEU A 551 6.76 16.96 -14.52
CA LEU A 551 5.80 16.91 -15.63
C LEU A 551 4.61 17.83 -15.34
N GLU A 552 4.08 18.43 -16.39
CA GLU A 552 2.90 19.29 -16.32
C GLU A 552 1.67 18.51 -16.79
N CYS A 553 0.57 18.74 -16.10
CA CYS A 553 -0.79 18.30 -16.43
C CYS A 553 -1.74 19.52 -16.39
N VAL A 554 -3.04 19.32 -16.60
CA VAL A 554 -4.05 20.39 -16.65
C VAL A 554 -4.05 21.25 -15.38
N THR A 555 -3.88 20.62 -14.22
CA THR A 555 -4.00 21.25 -12.90
C THR A 555 -2.67 21.73 -12.32
N GLY A 556 -1.54 21.52 -13.01
CA GLY A 556 -0.19 21.86 -12.53
C GLY A 556 0.78 20.67 -12.59
N PRO A 557 1.70 20.51 -11.62
CA PRO A 557 2.59 19.35 -11.53
C PRO A 557 1.82 18.03 -11.48
N ALA A 558 2.38 16.97 -12.07
CA ALA A 558 1.71 15.68 -12.24
C ALA A 558 2.04 14.64 -11.16
N GLY A 559 2.55 15.05 -10.00
CA GLY A 559 2.97 14.14 -8.92
C GLY A 559 1.91 13.18 -8.40
N ALA A 560 0.61 13.50 -8.54
CA ALA A 560 -0.50 12.61 -8.14
C ALA A 560 -0.90 11.58 -9.22
N VAL A 561 -0.40 11.70 -10.44
CA VAL A 561 -0.76 10.79 -11.55
C VAL A 561 -0.28 9.35 -11.33
N PRO A 562 0.96 9.09 -10.86
CA PRO A 562 1.44 7.75 -10.52
C PRO A 562 0.49 6.96 -9.64
N ASP A 563 0.08 7.57 -8.52
CA ASP A 563 -0.77 6.91 -7.53
C ASP A 563 -2.14 6.60 -8.11
N LEU A 564 -2.71 7.52 -8.91
CA LEU A 564 -3.97 7.25 -9.61
C LEU A 564 -3.83 6.09 -10.60
N LEU A 565 -2.76 6.03 -11.41
CA LEU A 565 -2.55 4.93 -12.37
C LEU A 565 -2.49 3.57 -11.66
N LEU A 566 -1.72 3.48 -10.57
CA LEU A 566 -1.55 2.24 -9.80
C LEU A 566 -2.83 1.88 -9.04
N THR A 567 -3.51 2.85 -8.42
CA THR A 567 -4.75 2.60 -7.67
C THR A 567 -5.91 2.19 -8.57
N ILE A 568 -6.02 2.78 -9.78
CA ILE A 568 -7.06 2.40 -10.75
C ILE A 568 -6.91 0.95 -11.18
N VAL A 569 -5.68 0.50 -11.45
CA VAL A 569 -5.46 -0.89 -11.89
C VAL A 569 -5.70 -1.86 -10.72
N ASP A 570 -5.28 -1.52 -9.50
CA ASP A 570 -5.41 -2.31 -8.26
C ASP A 570 -6.82 -2.36 -7.67
N SER A 571 -7.75 -1.55 -8.17
CA SER A 571 -9.11 -1.50 -7.65
C SER A 571 -9.91 -2.77 -7.96
N ASP A 572 -10.58 -3.30 -6.93
CA ASP A 572 -11.56 -4.37 -7.02
C ASP A 572 -13.01 -3.85 -7.13
N ASP A 573 -13.21 -2.53 -7.11
CA ASP A 573 -14.50 -1.85 -7.27
C ASP A 573 -14.52 -1.03 -8.57
N ALA A 574 -15.33 -1.48 -9.53
CA ALA A 574 -15.47 -0.83 -10.83
C ALA A 574 -15.94 0.63 -10.73
N ALA A 575 -16.81 0.98 -9.78
CA ALA A 575 -17.31 2.34 -9.63
C ALA A 575 -16.24 3.26 -9.04
N ALA A 576 -15.44 2.77 -8.09
CA ALA A 576 -14.30 3.50 -7.56
C ALA A 576 -13.24 3.72 -8.64
N ALA A 577 -12.89 2.67 -9.40
CA ALA A 577 -11.97 2.73 -10.52
C ALA A 577 -12.42 3.75 -11.59
N GLU A 578 -13.71 3.76 -11.94
CA GLU A 578 -14.27 4.75 -12.88
C GLU A 578 -14.19 6.18 -12.34
N GLY A 579 -14.43 6.39 -11.04
CA GLY A 579 -14.29 7.68 -10.38
C GLY A 579 -12.86 8.22 -10.45
N MET A 580 -11.88 7.40 -10.03
CA MET A 580 -10.46 7.75 -10.09
C MET A 580 -9.97 7.97 -11.53
N LEU A 581 -10.49 7.20 -12.49
CA LEU A 581 -10.18 7.40 -13.91
C LEU A 581 -10.76 8.73 -14.44
N ALA A 582 -11.91 9.17 -13.94
CA ALA A 582 -12.45 10.49 -14.27
C ALA A 582 -11.54 11.62 -13.76
N ASP A 583 -10.97 11.47 -12.56
CA ASP A 583 -10.00 12.40 -11.99
C ASP A 583 -8.69 12.40 -12.79
N LEU A 584 -8.16 11.22 -13.09
CA LEU A 584 -6.98 11.04 -13.95
C LEU A 584 -7.19 11.69 -15.32
N ARG A 585 -8.37 11.48 -15.93
CA ARG A 585 -8.75 12.09 -17.20
C ARG A 585 -8.78 13.62 -17.10
N ALA A 586 -9.34 14.19 -16.03
CA ALA A 586 -9.37 15.63 -15.82
C ALA A 586 -7.95 16.22 -15.66
N MET A 587 -7.02 15.46 -15.08
CA MET A 587 -5.61 15.87 -14.99
C MET A 587 -4.89 15.78 -16.34
N LEU A 588 -5.08 14.70 -17.10
CA LEU A 588 -4.30 14.45 -18.32
C LEU A 588 -4.85 15.14 -19.56
N TYR A 589 -6.12 15.55 -19.56
CA TYR A 589 -6.82 16.01 -20.75
C TYR A 589 -7.83 17.14 -20.47
N GLU A 590 -7.62 18.30 -21.10
CA GLU A 590 -8.62 19.39 -21.14
C GLU A 590 -8.66 20.03 -22.54
N GLY A 591 -9.86 20.17 -23.10
CA GLY A 591 -10.10 21.02 -24.27
C GLY A 591 -9.27 20.68 -25.52
N ALA A 592 -8.94 19.39 -25.73
CA ALA A 592 -8.08 18.90 -26.82
C ALA A 592 -6.61 19.39 -26.78
N ARG A 593 -6.08 19.64 -25.58
CA ARG A 593 -4.65 19.92 -25.36
C ARG A 593 -3.96 18.69 -24.76
N VAL A 594 -2.68 18.52 -25.11
CA VAL A 594 -1.79 17.51 -24.53
C VAL A 594 -0.63 18.18 -23.80
N PHE A 595 -0.17 17.55 -22.72
CA PHE A 595 0.88 18.04 -21.83
C PHE A 595 2.01 17.01 -21.73
N SER A 596 3.10 17.34 -21.03
CA SER A 596 4.21 16.40 -20.85
C SER A 596 3.80 15.15 -20.07
N ALA A 597 2.94 15.28 -19.05
CA ALA A 597 2.39 14.13 -18.32
C ALA A 597 1.52 13.25 -19.23
N THR A 598 0.77 13.84 -20.16
CA THR A 598 -0.07 13.11 -21.11
C THR A 598 0.74 12.16 -22.00
N VAL A 599 1.93 12.60 -22.46
CA VAL A 599 2.83 11.79 -23.28
C VAL A 599 3.30 10.55 -22.51
N VAL A 600 3.67 10.73 -21.25
CA VAL A 600 4.22 9.69 -20.38
C VAL A 600 3.14 8.72 -19.89
N ALA A 601 1.92 9.21 -19.69
CA ALA A 601 0.78 8.39 -19.27
C ALA A 601 0.28 7.44 -20.37
N LEU A 602 0.39 7.81 -21.65
CA LEU A 602 -0.19 7.02 -22.75
C LEU A 602 0.28 5.54 -22.78
N PRO A 603 1.59 5.23 -22.71
CA PRO A 603 2.03 3.85 -22.57
C PRO A 603 1.47 3.14 -21.34
N CYS A 604 1.39 3.84 -20.20
CA CYS A 604 0.86 3.30 -18.93
C CYS A 604 -0.61 2.91 -19.08
N LEU A 605 -1.43 3.76 -19.69
CA LEU A 605 -2.83 3.47 -19.98
C LEU A 605 -2.99 2.21 -20.84
N LEU A 606 -2.13 2.03 -21.86
CA LEU A 606 -2.18 0.85 -22.72
C LEU A 606 -1.71 -0.43 -22.01
N MET A 607 -0.74 -0.33 -21.09
CA MET A 607 -0.36 -1.45 -20.22
C MET A 607 -1.53 -1.84 -19.30
N MET A 608 -2.19 -0.87 -18.67
CA MET A 608 -3.39 -1.13 -17.85
C MET A 608 -4.54 -1.77 -18.65
N VAL A 609 -4.69 -1.45 -19.93
CA VAL A 609 -5.65 -2.12 -20.83
C VAL A 609 -5.25 -3.57 -21.12
N GLY A 610 -3.96 -3.89 -21.06
CA GLY A 610 -3.41 -5.25 -21.21
C GLY A 610 -3.74 -6.15 -20.03
N GLU A 611 -3.91 -5.59 -18.84
CA GLU A 611 -4.29 -6.33 -17.63
C GLU A 611 -5.71 -6.90 -17.78
N GLU A 612 -5.81 -8.24 -17.87
CA GLU A 612 -7.08 -8.91 -18.15
C GLU A 612 -8.12 -8.74 -17.04
N ASP A 613 -7.66 -8.53 -15.81
CA ASP A 613 -8.47 -8.33 -14.62
C ASP A 613 -8.86 -6.85 -14.40
N SER A 614 -8.36 -5.92 -15.21
CA SER A 614 -8.74 -4.51 -15.12
C SER A 614 -10.24 -4.31 -15.34
N LEU A 615 -10.89 -3.65 -14.39
CA LEU A 615 -12.35 -3.41 -14.42
C LEU A 615 -12.76 -2.28 -15.37
N VAL A 616 -11.79 -1.48 -15.88
CA VAL A 616 -12.04 -0.24 -16.64
C VAL A 616 -11.29 -0.17 -17.98
N ARG A 617 -11.03 -1.32 -18.61
CA ARG A 617 -10.30 -1.42 -19.90
C ARG A 617 -10.85 -0.54 -21.01
N LEU A 618 -12.18 -0.49 -21.18
CA LEU A 618 -12.79 0.33 -22.23
C LEU A 618 -12.74 1.84 -21.92
N PRO A 619 -13.08 2.31 -20.71
CA PRO A 619 -12.81 3.68 -20.29
C PRO A 619 -11.35 4.13 -20.46
N LEU A 620 -10.36 3.26 -20.19
CA LEU A 620 -8.94 3.56 -20.42
C LEU A 620 -8.61 3.75 -21.90
N LEU A 621 -9.18 2.92 -22.78
CA LEU A 621 -9.06 3.06 -24.23
C LEU A 621 -9.73 4.35 -24.75
N ASP A 622 -10.87 4.73 -24.18
CA ASP A 622 -11.52 6.00 -24.49
C ASP A 622 -10.59 7.17 -24.15
N LEU A 623 -9.94 7.17 -22.98
CA LEU A 623 -8.95 8.20 -22.60
C LEU A 623 -7.73 8.20 -23.53
N ALA A 624 -7.17 7.03 -23.84
CA ALA A 624 -6.05 6.92 -24.77
C ALA A 624 -6.41 7.49 -26.16
N GLY A 625 -7.61 7.18 -26.67
CA GLY A 625 -8.12 7.72 -27.93
C GLY A 625 -8.28 9.24 -27.91
N GLU A 626 -8.73 9.80 -26.79
CA GLU A 626 -8.84 11.25 -26.61
C GLU A 626 -7.50 11.96 -26.66
N ILE A 627 -6.50 11.38 -25.99
CA ILE A 627 -5.11 11.86 -25.99
C ILE A 627 -4.54 11.84 -27.42
N VAL A 628 -4.67 10.71 -28.12
CA VAL A 628 -4.14 10.56 -29.48
C VAL A 628 -4.81 11.52 -30.45
N ARG A 629 -6.13 11.70 -30.35
CA ARG A 629 -6.87 12.65 -31.18
C ARG A 629 -6.42 14.10 -30.96
N ALA A 630 -6.19 14.51 -29.71
CA ALA A 630 -5.67 15.84 -29.42
C ALA A 630 -4.26 16.06 -30.00
N ALA A 631 -3.46 15.00 -30.10
CA ALA A 631 -2.16 15.04 -30.78
C ALA A 631 -2.27 15.07 -32.32
N SER A 632 -3.32 14.50 -32.90
CA SER A 632 -3.57 14.52 -34.35
C SER A 632 -4.04 15.90 -34.86
N GLU A 633 -4.81 16.65 -34.07
CA GLU A 633 -5.36 17.96 -34.43
C GLU A 633 -4.99 19.06 -33.42
N PRO A 634 -3.70 19.42 -33.27
CA PRO A 634 -3.28 20.37 -32.24
C PRO A 634 -3.85 21.77 -32.53
N ALA A 635 -4.29 22.47 -31.48
CA ALA A 635 -4.78 23.84 -31.57
C ALA A 635 -3.78 24.73 -32.32
N SER A 636 -4.22 25.36 -33.40
CA SER A 636 -3.35 25.79 -34.51
C SER A 636 -2.39 26.95 -34.22
N ALA A 637 -2.37 27.53 -33.02
CA ALA A 637 -1.53 28.68 -32.68
C ALA A 637 -0.50 28.43 -31.55
N ASP A 638 -0.53 27.28 -30.88
CA ASP A 638 0.31 26.99 -29.71
C ASP A 638 1.51 26.09 -30.11
N GLU A 639 2.73 26.63 -30.04
CA GLU A 639 3.97 25.93 -30.41
C GLU A 639 4.31 24.80 -29.44
N GLU A 640 4.00 24.98 -28.16
CA GLU A 640 4.24 24.00 -27.11
C GLU A 640 3.25 22.83 -27.24
N ALA A 641 1.97 23.12 -27.52
CA ALA A 641 0.99 22.08 -27.82
C ALA A 641 1.39 21.21 -29.02
N ARG A 642 1.98 21.80 -30.06
CA ARG A 642 2.50 21.02 -31.22
C ARG A 642 3.70 20.16 -30.86
N ARG A 643 4.59 20.64 -29.98
CA ARG A 643 5.74 19.88 -29.49
C ARG A 643 5.25 18.63 -28.76
N TRP A 644 4.35 18.79 -27.80
CA TRP A 644 3.81 17.66 -27.04
C TRP A 644 2.99 16.71 -27.93
N ALA A 645 2.20 17.23 -28.87
CA ALA A 645 1.52 16.39 -29.86
C ALA A 645 2.47 15.51 -30.69
N GLY A 646 3.64 16.05 -31.08
CA GLY A 646 4.69 15.26 -31.73
C GLY A 646 5.22 14.14 -30.85
N HIS A 647 5.49 14.44 -29.57
CA HIS A 647 5.94 13.44 -28.60
C HIS A 647 4.86 12.38 -28.29
N THR A 648 3.58 12.76 -28.20
CA THR A 648 2.46 11.81 -28.03
C THR A 648 2.38 10.84 -29.21
N ARG A 649 2.56 11.33 -30.45
CA ARG A 649 2.60 10.45 -31.63
C ARG A 649 3.76 9.47 -31.54
N SER A 650 4.97 9.93 -31.20
CA SER A 650 6.12 9.04 -31.02
C SER A 650 5.92 8.04 -29.88
N ALA A 651 5.24 8.43 -28.80
CA ALA A 651 4.87 7.50 -27.73
C ALA A 651 3.91 6.41 -28.25
N LEU A 652 2.89 6.78 -29.03
CA LEU A 652 2.00 5.80 -29.67
C LEU A 652 2.73 4.88 -30.65
N GLU A 653 3.67 5.40 -31.44
CA GLU A 653 4.52 4.59 -32.35
C GLU A 653 5.31 3.53 -31.58
N ASN A 654 5.84 3.87 -30.40
CA ASN A 654 6.53 2.92 -29.52
C ASN A 654 5.57 1.89 -28.88
N CYS A 655 4.28 2.19 -28.81
CA CYS A 655 3.26 1.28 -28.28
C CYS A 655 2.68 0.32 -29.34
N VAL A 656 3.12 0.38 -30.60
CA VAL A 656 2.60 -0.48 -31.67
C VAL A 656 2.69 -1.99 -31.34
N PRO A 657 3.80 -2.52 -30.78
CA PRO A 657 3.83 -3.92 -30.36
C PRO A 657 2.74 -4.27 -29.36
N ALA A 658 2.46 -3.40 -28.38
CA ALA A 658 1.39 -3.60 -27.40
C ALA A 658 0.00 -3.57 -28.05
N LEU A 659 -0.23 -2.68 -29.03
CA LEU A 659 -1.49 -2.65 -29.78
C LEU A 659 -1.74 -3.95 -30.57
N TYR A 660 -0.70 -4.59 -31.08
CA TYR A 660 -0.81 -5.90 -31.73
C TYR A 660 -1.25 -6.98 -30.74
N VAL A 661 -0.66 -7.01 -29.55
CA VAL A 661 -1.08 -7.92 -28.47
C VAL A 661 -2.54 -7.67 -28.08
N LEU A 662 -2.94 -6.41 -27.91
CA LEU A 662 -4.33 -6.06 -27.57
C LEU A 662 -5.34 -6.37 -28.68
N MET A 663 -4.90 -6.48 -29.95
CA MET A 663 -5.75 -6.98 -31.02
C MET A 663 -6.03 -8.48 -30.94
N ASP A 664 -5.34 -9.22 -30.06
CA ASP A 664 -5.61 -10.63 -29.73
C ASP A 664 -6.43 -10.80 -28.43
N ALA A 665 -6.81 -9.70 -27.77
CA ALA A 665 -7.60 -9.75 -26.52
C ALA A 665 -8.96 -10.43 -26.72
N ASP A 666 -9.47 -11.11 -25.70
CA ASP A 666 -10.77 -11.80 -25.74
C ASP A 666 -11.95 -10.85 -26.02
N ASP A 667 -11.90 -9.62 -25.50
CA ASP A 667 -12.96 -8.61 -25.67
C ASP A 667 -12.91 -7.99 -27.09
N PRO A 668 -13.96 -8.18 -27.92
CA PRO A 668 -14.00 -7.62 -29.27
C PRO A 668 -13.96 -6.08 -29.31
N ALA A 669 -14.40 -5.39 -28.26
CA ALA A 669 -14.31 -3.94 -28.18
C ALA A 669 -12.86 -3.47 -27.96
N VAL A 670 -12.05 -4.22 -27.19
CA VAL A 670 -10.60 -3.96 -27.03
C VAL A 670 -9.87 -4.19 -28.34
N ARG A 671 -10.19 -5.27 -29.07
CA ARG A 671 -9.61 -5.53 -30.40
C ARG A 671 -9.92 -4.39 -31.38
N ALA A 672 -11.18 -3.96 -31.43
CA ALA A 672 -11.63 -2.85 -32.28
C ALA A 672 -10.92 -1.53 -31.94
N ALA A 673 -10.86 -1.18 -30.66
CA ALA A 673 -10.24 0.07 -30.19
C ALA A 673 -8.73 0.11 -30.50
N SER A 674 -8.02 -0.99 -30.25
CA SER A 674 -6.58 -1.12 -30.50
C SER A 674 -6.25 -0.98 -31.99
N ALA A 675 -7.05 -1.60 -32.86
CA ALA A 675 -6.92 -1.43 -34.30
C ALA A 675 -7.13 0.02 -34.75
N LEU A 676 -8.07 0.73 -34.13
CA LEU A 676 -8.33 2.14 -34.43
C LEU A 676 -7.20 3.05 -33.96
N LEU A 677 -6.62 2.80 -32.78
CA LEU A 677 -5.42 3.51 -32.31
C LEU A 677 -4.23 3.26 -33.25
N LEU A 678 -4.02 2.01 -33.70
CA LEU A 678 -2.99 1.68 -34.69
C LEU A 678 -3.17 2.47 -36.00
N SER A 679 -4.40 2.75 -36.39
CA SER A 679 -4.70 3.49 -37.62
C SER A 679 -4.27 4.97 -37.58
N GLU A 680 -4.00 5.53 -36.39
CA GLU A 680 -3.48 6.89 -36.22
C GLU A 680 -1.98 7.00 -36.52
N VAL A 681 -1.27 5.86 -36.54
CA VAL A 681 0.15 5.74 -36.89
C VAL A 681 0.34 4.80 -38.08
N PRO A 682 -0.21 5.13 -39.25
CA PRO A 682 -0.30 4.21 -40.38
C PRO A 682 1.07 3.81 -40.95
N GLU A 683 2.16 4.49 -40.62
CA GLU A 683 3.51 4.12 -41.07
C GLU A 683 4.33 3.34 -40.04
N ALA A 684 3.88 3.26 -38.79
CA ALA A 684 4.60 2.55 -37.75
C ALA A 684 4.56 1.04 -37.96
N ARG A 685 5.59 0.34 -37.48
CA ARG A 685 5.78 -1.11 -37.62
C ARG A 685 6.28 -1.67 -36.28
N PRO A 686 5.84 -2.88 -35.88
CA PRO A 686 6.51 -3.62 -34.83
C PRO A 686 7.91 -4.10 -35.28
N ASP A 687 8.69 -4.64 -34.36
CA ASP A 687 10.10 -5.00 -34.58
C ASP A 687 10.33 -6.04 -35.69
N ASP A 688 9.36 -6.90 -35.95
CA ASP A 688 9.39 -7.91 -37.02
C ASP A 688 9.13 -7.33 -38.42
N GLY A 689 8.79 -6.04 -38.51
CA GLY A 689 8.53 -5.32 -39.75
C GLY A 689 7.14 -5.58 -40.36
N THR A 690 6.23 -6.22 -39.64
CA THR A 690 4.88 -6.56 -40.13
C THR A 690 4.10 -5.32 -40.55
N ASP A 691 3.55 -5.33 -41.77
CA ASP A 691 2.80 -4.21 -42.32
C ASP A 691 1.38 -4.12 -41.71
N PRO A 692 0.96 -2.98 -41.11
CA PRO A 692 -0.30 -2.88 -40.38
C PRO A 692 -1.52 -2.97 -41.29
N LEU A 693 -1.45 -2.53 -42.55
CA LEU A 693 -2.57 -2.73 -43.46
C LEU A 693 -2.74 -4.22 -43.79
N SER A 694 -1.63 -4.91 -44.04
CA SER A 694 -1.62 -6.34 -44.33
C SER A 694 -2.12 -7.15 -43.14
N GLU A 695 -1.68 -6.79 -41.93
CA GLU A 695 -2.12 -7.40 -40.67
C GLU A 695 -3.62 -7.20 -40.43
N LEU A 696 -4.10 -5.95 -40.50
CA LEU A 696 -5.52 -5.66 -40.30
C LEU A 696 -6.39 -6.43 -41.31
N VAL A 697 -5.94 -6.55 -42.57
CA VAL A 697 -6.64 -7.36 -43.58
C VAL A 697 -6.63 -8.85 -43.23
N ALA A 698 -5.53 -9.40 -42.73
CA ALA A 698 -5.46 -10.79 -42.28
C ALA A 698 -6.44 -11.04 -41.12
N ARG A 699 -6.46 -10.16 -40.11
CA ARG A 699 -7.38 -10.25 -38.97
C ARG A 699 -8.85 -10.13 -39.39
N ILE A 700 -9.17 -9.27 -40.35
CA ILE A 700 -10.53 -9.16 -40.93
C ILE A 700 -11.00 -10.49 -41.53
N GLU A 701 -10.10 -11.29 -42.11
CA GLU A 701 -10.46 -12.59 -42.71
C GLU A 701 -10.79 -13.66 -41.66
N GLU A 702 -10.25 -13.53 -40.44
CA GLU A 702 -10.38 -14.51 -39.36
C GLU A 702 -11.40 -14.09 -38.28
N GLU A 703 -11.68 -12.79 -38.16
CA GLU A 703 -12.56 -12.26 -37.13
C GLU A 703 -14.03 -12.68 -37.32
N THR A 704 -14.64 -13.11 -36.22
CA THR A 704 -16.01 -13.62 -36.18
C THR A 704 -16.96 -12.73 -35.40
N GLU A 705 -16.43 -11.91 -34.48
CA GLU A 705 -17.21 -10.98 -33.67
C GLU A 705 -17.49 -9.69 -34.43
N VAL A 706 -18.76 -9.30 -34.49
CA VAL A 706 -19.25 -8.22 -35.36
C VAL A 706 -18.65 -6.86 -35.01
N GLU A 707 -18.48 -6.57 -33.72
CA GLU A 707 -17.92 -5.32 -33.21
C GLU A 707 -16.44 -5.16 -33.59
N ALA A 708 -15.63 -6.18 -33.32
CA ALA A 708 -14.23 -6.24 -33.71
C ALA A 708 -14.06 -6.16 -35.24
N LEU A 709 -14.83 -6.95 -35.99
CA LEU A 709 -14.77 -6.96 -37.45
C LEU A 709 -15.11 -5.58 -38.04
N ALA A 710 -16.16 -4.92 -37.53
CA ALA A 710 -16.53 -3.59 -37.98
C ALA A 710 -15.44 -2.56 -37.65
N GLY A 711 -14.85 -2.61 -36.45
CA GLY A 711 -13.74 -1.74 -36.03
C GLY A 711 -12.48 -1.94 -36.89
N LEU A 712 -12.07 -3.19 -37.13
CA LEU A 712 -10.93 -3.55 -37.99
C LEU A 712 -11.10 -3.02 -39.42
N VAL A 713 -12.31 -3.13 -39.99
CA VAL A 713 -12.60 -2.56 -41.32
C VAL A 713 -12.41 -1.05 -41.34
N VAL A 714 -12.87 -0.34 -40.30
CA VAL A 714 -12.68 1.12 -40.19
C VAL A 714 -11.20 1.47 -40.06
N ALA A 715 -10.46 0.76 -39.20
CA ALA A 715 -9.03 0.94 -39.03
C ALA A 715 -8.25 0.71 -40.34
N ALA A 716 -8.48 -0.41 -41.01
CA ALA A 716 -7.83 -0.75 -42.28
C ALA A 716 -8.13 0.30 -43.36
N ALA A 717 -9.35 0.84 -43.38
CA ALA A 717 -9.73 1.89 -44.32
C ALA A 717 -8.97 3.20 -44.07
N ARG A 718 -8.74 3.58 -42.80
CA ARG A 718 -7.95 4.77 -42.45
C ARG A 718 -6.48 4.60 -42.86
N VAL A 719 -5.89 3.43 -42.59
CA VAL A 719 -4.51 3.12 -43.02
C VAL A 719 -4.39 3.14 -44.55
N ALA A 720 -5.35 2.54 -45.26
CA ALA A 720 -5.36 2.53 -46.73
C ALA A 720 -5.52 3.94 -47.34
N GLU A 721 -6.42 4.76 -46.78
CA GLU A 721 -6.64 6.16 -47.19
C GLU A 721 -5.37 7.00 -46.99
N ALA A 722 -4.75 6.92 -45.80
CA ALA A 722 -3.55 7.68 -45.48
C ALA A 722 -2.38 7.37 -46.42
N ARG A 723 -2.29 6.13 -46.91
CA ARG A 723 -1.24 5.65 -47.82
C ARG A 723 -1.55 5.82 -49.30
N VAL A 724 -2.69 6.42 -49.66
CA VAL A 724 -3.14 6.61 -51.05
C VAL A 724 -3.19 5.28 -51.85
N GLY A 725 -3.62 4.20 -51.18
CA GLY A 725 -3.70 2.86 -51.76
C GLY A 725 -5.06 2.56 -52.42
N SER A 726 -5.09 1.63 -53.37
CA SER A 726 -6.36 1.01 -53.80
C SER A 726 -6.97 0.25 -52.60
N PRO A 727 -8.30 0.27 -52.42
CA PRO A 727 -8.91 -0.41 -51.29
C PRO A 727 -8.65 -1.92 -51.35
N PRO A 728 -8.35 -2.56 -50.21
CA PRO A 728 -8.33 -4.00 -50.09
C PRO A 728 -9.58 -4.66 -50.67
N ALA A 729 -9.39 -5.75 -51.44
CA ALA A 729 -10.48 -6.47 -52.10
C ALA A 729 -11.54 -7.00 -51.10
N VAL A 730 -11.12 -7.23 -49.85
CA VAL A 730 -12.00 -7.67 -48.76
C VAL A 730 -13.15 -6.69 -48.50
N PHE A 731 -12.97 -5.37 -48.69
CA PHE A 731 -14.05 -4.39 -48.47
C PHE A 731 -15.23 -4.60 -49.44
N SER A 732 -14.94 -4.81 -50.73
CA SER A 732 -15.97 -5.09 -51.73
C SER A 732 -16.70 -6.41 -51.45
N ARG A 733 -15.96 -7.43 -50.99
CA ARG A 733 -16.54 -8.73 -50.60
C ARG A 733 -17.45 -8.59 -49.38
N LEU A 734 -16.99 -7.93 -48.31
CA LEU A 734 -17.78 -7.72 -47.09
C LEU A 734 -19.06 -6.92 -47.36
N LEU A 735 -19.01 -5.88 -48.21
CA LEU A 735 -20.21 -5.13 -48.59
C LEU A 735 -21.26 -6.00 -49.31
N ALA A 736 -20.79 -6.95 -50.13
CA ALA A 736 -21.64 -7.83 -50.93
C ALA A 736 -22.16 -9.05 -50.16
N GLU A 737 -21.34 -9.64 -49.30
CA GLU A 737 -21.55 -10.98 -48.74
C GLU A 737 -21.85 -11.00 -47.24
N SER A 738 -21.44 -9.96 -46.48
CA SER A 738 -21.63 -9.96 -45.02
C SER A 738 -23.11 -9.95 -44.64
N GLY A 739 -23.49 -10.79 -43.67
CA GLY A 739 -24.82 -10.81 -43.08
C GLY A 739 -25.08 -9.65 -42.10
N HIS A 740 -24.03 -8.94 -41.68
CA HIS A 740 -24.09 -7.92 -40.63
C HIS A 740 -24.17 -6.52 -41.22
N ARG A 741 -25.12 -5.73 -40.74
CA ARG A 741 -25.42 -4.39 -41.27
C ARG A 741 -24.26 -3.43 -41.02
N GLU A 742 -23.69 -3.52 -39.83
CA GLU A 742 -22.59 -2.73 -39.29
C GLU A 742 -21.33 -2.92 -40.14
N VAL A 743 -20.96 -4.17 -40.42
CA VAL A 743 -19.82 -4.54 -41.27
C VAL A 743 -20.02 -4.08 -42.70
N ARG A 744 -21.23 -4.23 -43.26
CA ARG A 744 -21.55 -3.71 -44.59
C ARG A 744 -21.44 -2.19 -44.66
N ALA A 745 -21.88 -1.47 -43.63
CA ALA A 745 -21.79 -0.02 -43.56
C ALA A 745 -20.34 0.46 -43.40
N ALA A 746 -19.54 -0.22 -42.55
CA ALA A 746 -18.10 0.03 -42.42
C ALA A 746 -17.38 -0.17 -43.76
N ALA A 747 -17.65 -1.28 -44.47
CA ALA A 747 -17.07 -1.56 -45.78
C ALA A 747 -17.52 -0.56 -46.86
N ALA A 748 -18.78 -0.13 -46.84
CA ALA A 748 -19.29 0.92 -47.72
C ALA A 748 -18.55 2.25 -47.50
N ALA A 749 -18.39 2.67 -46.24
CA ALA A 749 -17.64 3.86 -45.87
C ALA A 749 -16.17 3.75 -46.26
N ALA A 750 -15.55 2.59 -46.05
CA ALA A 750 -14.16 2.32 -46.43
C ALA A 750 -13.91 2.51 -47.94
N LEU A 751 -14.79 1.97 -48.79
CA LEU A 751 -14.71 2.10 -50.25
C LEU A 751 -14.87 3.56 -50.72
N LEU A 752 -15.72 4.35 -50.05
CA LEU A 752 -15.90 5.77 -50.33
C LEU A 752 -14.63 6.57 -50.00
N ARG A 753 -14.03 6.34 -48.82
CA ARG A 753 -12.79 7.01 -48.38
C ARG A 753 -11.61 6.71 -49.30
N CYS A 754 -11.52 5.49 -49.81
CA CYS A 754 -10.49 5.10 -50.77
C CYS A 754 -10.81 5.52 -52.23
N GLY A 755 -11.91 6.24 -52.49
CA GLY A 755 -12.26 6.73 -53.82
C GLY A 755 -12.76 5.66 -54.81
N ALA A 756 -13.12 4.46 -54.35
CA ALA A 756 -13.47 3.32 -55.22
C ALA A 756 -14.98 3.08 -55.36
N ALA A 757 -15.82 3.98 -54.84
CA ALA A 757 -17.28 3.85 -54.92
C ALA A 757 -17.86 3.89 -56.34
N GLY A 758 -17.07 4.29 -57.36
CA GLY A 758 -17.48 4.23 -58.77
C GLY A 758 -17.37 2.82 -59.38
N GLU A 759 -16.51 1.96 -58.83
CA GLU A 759 -16.29 0.58 -59.30
C GLU A 759 -17.30 -0.41 -58.70
N VAL A 760 -17.87 -0.05 -57.55
CA VAL A 760 -18.91 -0.81 -56.83
C VAL A 760 -20.24 -0.10 -57.00
N ALA A 761 -21.34 -0.82 -57.28
CA ALA A 761 -22.63 -0.19 -57.58
C ALA A 761 -23.06 0.82 -56.50
N GLY A 762 -23.03 2.12 -56.80
CA GLY A 762 -23.26 3.21 -55.82
C GLY A 762 -24.61 3.13 -55.08
N ARG A 763 -25.58 2.41 -55.64
CA ARG A 763 -26.85 2.10 -54.95
C ARG A 763 -26.65 1.18 -53.75
N THR A 764 -25.81 0.16 -53.86
CA THR A 764 -25.51 -0.80 -52.78
C THR A 764 -24.80 -0.12 -51.60
N VAL A 765 -23.88 0.80 -51.92
CA VAL A 765 -23.16 1.62 -50.93
C VAL A 765 -24.15 2.50 -50.15
N ALA A 766 -25.00 3.26 -50.87
CA ALA A 766 -26.00 4.12 -50.25
C ALA A 766 -27.00 3.34 -49.39
N GLU A 767 -27.49 2.19 -49.87
CA GLU A 767 -28.43 1.34 -49.13
C GLU A 767 -27.82 0.77 -47.84
N ALA A 768 -26.52 0.43 -47.83
CA ALA A 768 -25.85 -0.04 -46.62
C ALA A 768 -25.74 1.08 -45.56
N ILE A 769 -25.33 2.28 -45.98
CA ILE A 769 -25.19 3.45 -45.10
C ILE A 769 -26.55 3.88 -44.54
N ASP A 770 -27.58 4.02 -45.38
CA ASP A 770 -28.91 4.48 -44.94
C ASP A 770 -29.57 3.49 -43.97
N ARG A 771 -29.38 2.18 -44.17
CA ARG A 771 -29.86 1.17 -43.22
C ARG A 771 -29.18 1.28 -41.88
N GLU A 772 -27.87 1.53 -41.87
CA GLU A 772 -27.12 1.69 -40.63
C GLU A 772 -27.53 2.95 -39.87
N LEU A 773 -27.63 4.09 -40.57
CA LEU A 773 -28.08 5.36 -39.97
C LEU A 773 -29.50 5.30 -39.41
N ALA A 774 -30.36 4.42 -39.95
CA ALA A 774 -31.73 4.24 -39.47
C ALA A 774 -31.84 3.32 -38.24
N ALA A 775 -30.77 2.57 -37.90
CA ALA A 775 -30.80 1.63 -36.79
C ALA A 775 -30.63 2.35 -35.43
N PRO A 776 -31.39 1.96 -34.39
CA PRO A 776 -31.32 2.61 -33.08
C PRO A 776 -29.98 2.35 -32.37
N GLU A 777 -29.40 1.16 -32.55
CA GLU A 777 -28.15 0.72 -31.92
C GLU A 777 -27.22 0.13 -32.99
N SER A 778 -25.91 0.21 -32.74
CA SER A 778 -24.90 -0.31 -33.64
C SER A 778 -23.65 -0.79 -32.91
N ALA A 779 -23.09 -1.90 -33.37
CA ALA A 779 -21.76 -2.35 -32.98
C ALA A 779 -20.65 -1.37 -33.44
N LEU A 780 -20.96 -0.37 -34.27
CA LEU A 780 -20.02 0.71 -34.63
C LEU A 780 -19.96 1.83 -33.59
N ASP A 781 -20.97 1.98 -32.72
CA ASP A 781 -21.08 3.15 -31.86
C ASP A 781 -19.94 3.23 -30.83
N ARG A 782 -19.50 2.09 -30.30
CA ARG A 782 -18.37 2.00 -29.35
C ARG A 782 -17.00 2.17 -30.03
N PRO A 783 -16.63 1.38 -31.06
CA PRO A 783 -15.35 1.58 -31.75
C PRO A 783 -15.15 3.01 -32.24
N LEU A 784 -16.17 3.63 -32.84
CA LEU A 784 -16.05 4.99 -33.36
C LEU A 784 -15.79 6.05 -32.28
N ARG A 785 -16.21 5.80 -31.03
CA ARG A 785 -15.97 6.72 -29.90
C ARG A 785 -14.48 6.89 -29.60
N VAL A 786 -13.69 5.83 -29.74
CA VAL A 786 -12.23 5.83 -29.50
C VAL A 786 -11.53 6.86 -30.40
N ILE A 787 -11.99 7.00 -31.64
CA ILE A 787 -11.48 8.01 -32.58
C ILE A 787 -12.32 9.30 -32.59
N GLY A 788 -13.20 9.46 -31.60
CA GLY A 788 -13.96 10.68 -31.42
C GLY A 788 -15.09 10.92 -32.41
N LEU A 789 -15.52 9.88 -33.13
CA LEU A 789 -16.57 9.97 -34.13
C LEU A 789 -17.89 9.39 -33.60
N THR A 790 -18.98 9.97 -34.07
CA THR A 790 -20.29 9.34 -33.97
C THR A 790 -20.52 8.52 -35.24
N ARG A 791 -21.35 7.48 -35.17
CA ARG A 791 -21.83 6.78 -36.36
C ARG A 791 -22.41 7.71 -37.43
N SER A 792 -23.10 8.78 -37.01
CA SER A 792 -23.64 9.78 -37.93
C SER A 792 -22.55 10.62 -38.59
N SER A 793 -21.55 11.11 -37.86
CA SER A 793 -20.46 11.89 -38.46
C SER A 793 -19.61 11.01 -39.38
N PHE A 794 -19.22 9.82 -38.93
CA PHE A 794 -18.44 8.87 -39.71
C PHE A 794 -19.09 8.51 -41.07
N LEU A 795 -20.38 8.17 -41.06
CA LEU A 795 -21.09 7.73 -42.27
C LEU A 795 -21.59 8.89 -43.15
N ARG A 796 -21.66 10.13 -42.63
CA ARG A 796 -22.08 11.30 -43.42
C ARG A 796 -20.92 12.07 -44.00
N ASP A 797 -19.78 12.14 -43.32
CA ASP A 797 -18.57 12.78 -43.85
C ASP A 797 -18.00 12.01 -45.04
N THR A 798 -18.39 10.75 -45.20
CA THR A 798 -18.06 9.88 -46.34
C THR A 798 -19.01 10.00 -47.53
N ARG A 799 -20.06 10.82 -47.43
CA ARG A 799 -21.17 10.91 -48.40
C ARG A 799 -21.08 12.16 -49.28
#